data_AF-A0A5J4XB82-F1
#
_entry.id   AF-A0A5J4XB82-F1
#
_cell.length_a   1.000
_cell.length_b   1.000
_cell.length_c   1.000
_cell.angle_alpha   90.00
_cell.angle_beta   90.00
_cell.angle_gamma   90.00
#
_symmetry.space_group_name_H-M   'P 1'
#
loop_
_entity.id
_entity.type
_entity.pdbx_description
1 polymer ?
#
loop_
_entity_poly.entity_id
_entity_poly.type
_entity_poly.pdbx_seq_one_letter_code
_entity_poly.pdbx_strand_id
1 'polypeptide(L)'
;MRLDLIIGFHILGIIHQERNQDFEYFEVGSARTLPLFKIDNGTLSLTDAYIHNIVLDDCSLIEITGYPSIGSAIVVINHCRFEEISLHFATNYYPIAPSQNPTQCCVLLIKVPQPGIQSSITVINCLFAHISAGSSDPDFRMTPQSDYAPVMITYNGYPQSMEEESNNNIEFIQTRFISTHGSHTGAIDIRGSIGSVKLDCVTFSKTVAELSTRFVSDAFYGNVMYVSGIHDLQYFASQFIVHCRSDSDSPKLAAQNSLDFGLDDYLIPDFQSSMIISQSGSDSMGMGTELLPFSSIQTAIAICNPKKALFVEKQVDMVYYPISINIKAGMYEESEIKIVSERITMKGEGIGNTTIQNKDSSCVLSIESDNKFCKMEIIGITFEQVNIGTSNGDNALMMIQYGEIIISGGGFRLERCQFINISGASVIKAVLSDTFSDLIIRDCKFNQCVNTLEGSIVVTNSMINNPTISKVQQILISPISTFTRCEFTSNIQNGGVKFLGNYFQIGFVQCVFDSTSTISYSDQWNNLNGNEIKSYSFGGCTGNASSESFSINITGSSYSSIIQAINQKTQGGQSLLTLFVGQGTWQDDGLMIGARSIKIEGSGKLTIQNAQLQQVTSTQFYGGILVLRGDGIIDLTNVVIKQRELVLNQTSNSIYATAGDIIITNCSFEKASFKNDFLQSIHIATIYCEDKFGSLSIAQTNISQQLTSFINPPTDEQIRDQNNIEYGGGSIVIQNAQRLKFEECYFIQNQGWRTGAINIQQMSNNWISSGNQQELEFDAFEIRRCIFDSNTANKDKSISQMHLKRDFGNDIIFDYEYSKTDILSNIIQTNSSSLIPKTGSIHKQFALSVFDQQLNAKWTFEVAYISLEGCNQQTNTSGQQRNPYYTIEYANFHTTSSQRRTKYLFVFPGNFTENCIFIGGQNASITGTVVGLTDPKDDFSAQNDFPGPTEIHNSILTNEDLIQVYDGALTLHTLVIRIDNSDDSFSIPISAIAIHGQQASATIEQCAFRTVNNKLALDKDFLSLDRGGNLTIRSASIQNVLENYRPVLYIVVSEKSNVILQQVNITSCEIFESSSGVIHLQYYTGGTVTLDQCQFRYNIAVTYMYEGYKPFAGALLIQLCESSLSSSYRSGSEQQQLESSRMLILNNCSFDNNIGDCGGAVTVSGTRTLLQEE
;
A
#
# COMPACT_ATOMS: atom_id res chain seq x y z
N MET A 1 -30.89 13.39 -22.19
CA MET A 1 -31.70 14.62 -22.02
C MET A 1 -31.51 15.07 -20.57
N ARG A 2 -30.91 16.24 -20.29
CA ARG A 2 -30.62 16.65 -18.89
C ARG A 2 -31.87 17.29 -18.29
N LEU A 3 -32.60 16.56 -17.46
CA LEU A 3 -33.78 17.09 -16.78
C LEU A 3 -33.32 17.80 -15.50
N ASP A 4 -32.92 19.06 -15.60
CA ASP A 4 -32.69 19.92 -14.44
C ASP A 4 -34.06 20.26 -13.81
N LEU A 5 -34.64 19.33 -13.05
CA LEU A 5 -35.94 19.53 -12.40
C LEU A 5 -35.77 19.93 -10.93
N ILE A 6 -35.40 21.19 -10.73
CA ILE A 6 -35.61 21.87 -9.45
C ILE A 6 -37.10 22.19 -9.38
N ILE A 7 -37.84 21.42 -8.58
CA ILE A 7 -39.22 21.59 -8.08
C ILE A 7 -40.00 20.27 -8.26
N GLY A 8 -40.43 19.73 -7.11
CA GLY A 8 -41.02 18.40 -6.96
C GLY A 8 -42.17 18.09 -7.92
N PHE A 9 -41.93 17.09 -8.77
CA PHE A 9 -42.98 16.26 -9.31
C PHE A 9 -42.92 14.91 -8.59
N HIS A 10 -43.92 14.64 -7.76
CA HIS A 10 -44.29 13.27 -7.41
C HIS A 10 -44.86 12.61 -8.67
N ILE A 11 -44.09 11.79 -9.37
CA ILE A 11 -44.68 10.78 -10.28
C ILE A 11 -45.20 9.65 -9.36
N LEU A 12 -46.32 9.91 -8.70
CA LEU A 12 -47.13 8.88 -8.07
C LEU A 12 -48.15 8.42 -9.10
N GLY A 13 -47.78 7.44 -9.92
CA GLY A 13 -48.68 6.77 -10.83
C GLY A 13 -48.43 5.27 -10.77
N ILE A 14 -49.49 4.49 -10.52
CA ILE A 14 -49.52 3.07 -10.86
C ILE A 14 -49.37 3.02 -12.38
N ILE A 15 -48.17 2.69 -12.87
CA ILE A 15 -47.84 2.76 -14.30
C ILE A 15 -47.99 1.37 -14.91
N HIS A 16 -48.95 1.23 -15.83
CA HIS A 16 -49.23 -0.06 -16.49
C HIS A 16 -48.25 -0.39 -17.64
N GLN A 17 -47.48 0.58 -18.15
CA GLN A 17 -46.45 0.37 -19.18
C GLN A 17 -45.50 1.59 -19.28
N GLU A 18 -44.19 1.42 -19.04
CA GLU A 18 -43.19 2.48 -19.22
C GLU A 18 -41.94 1.96 -19.95
N ARG A 19 -41.47 2.73 -20.95
CA ARG A 19 -40.14 2.61 -21.56
C ARG A 19 -39.40 3.91 -21.32
N ASN A 20 -38.42 3.88 -20.43
CA ASN A 20 -37.53 5.01 -20.18
C ASN A 20 -36.13 4.66 -20.68
N GLN A 21 -35.58 5.49 -21.57
CA GLN A 21 -34.26 5.32 -22.20
C GLN A 21 -33.46 6.62 -22.10
N ASP A 22 -32.14 6.53 -21.91
CA ASP A 22 -31.18 7.64 -21.95
C ASP A 22 -31.47 8.84 -21.02
N PHE A 23 -31.53 8.59 -19.71
CA PHE A 23 -31.69 9.66 -18.71
C PHE A 23 -30.73 9.56 -17.52
N GLU A 24 -30.47 10.72 -16.92
CA GLU A 24 -29.71 10.89 -15.68
C GLU A 24 -30.66 11.41 -14.60
N TYR A 25 -30.57 10.85 -13.39
CA TYR A 25 -31.43 11.21 -12.27
C TYR A 25 -30.65 11.23 -10.94
N PHE A 26 -30.79 12.31 -10.17
CA PHE A 26 -30.14 12.50 -8.88
C PHE A 26 -30.98 13.37 -7.96
N GLU A 27 -30.76 13.30 -6.64
CA GLU A 27 -31.45 14.13 -5.65
C GLU A 27 -30.46 14.79 -4.68
N VAL A 28 -30.69 16.04 -4.29
CA VAL A 28 -29.83 16.75 -3.35
C VAL A 28 -30.66 17.30 -2.19
N GLY A 29 -30.35 16.87 -0.95
CA GLY A 29 -30.77 17.55 0.28
C GLY A 29 -31.97 16.98 1.05
N SER A 30 -32.66 15.95 0.58
CA SER A 30 -33.71 15.26 1.35
C SER A 30 -33.76 13.78 1.04
N ALA A 31 -33.93 12.93 2.05
CA ALA A 31 -34.11 11.51 1.85
C ALA A 31 -35.48 11.19 1.27
N ARG A 32 -35.51 10.18 0.39
CA ARG A 32 -36.69 9.69 -0.28
C ARG A 32 -37.35 8.61 0.57
N THR A 33 -38.66 8.73 0.79
CA THR A 33 -39.47 7.77 1.56
C THR A 33 -40.50 7.01 0.72
N LEU A 34 -40.45 7.17 -0.61
CA LEU A 34 -41.34 6.50 -1.57
C LEU A 34 -40.53 6.05 -2.78
N PRO A 35 -40.86 4.92 -3.43
CA PRO A 35 -40.13 4.49 -4.62
C PRO A 35 -40.16 5.49 -5.77
N LEU A 36 -39.06 5.56 -6.53
CA LEU A 36 -38.98 6.30 -7.78
C LEU A 36 -39.80 5.58 -8.86
N PHE A 37 -39.72 4.25 -8.89
CA PHE A 37 -40.52 3.39 -9.76
C PHE A 37 -41.23 2.35 -8.91
N LYS A 38 -42.56 2.25 -9.07
CA LYS A 38 -43.37 1.19 -8.46
C LYS A 38 -44.24 0.52 -9.52
N ILE A 39 -44.14 -0.80 -9.64
CA ILE A 39 -44.89 -1.57 -10.65
C ILE A 39 -45.69 -2.66 -9.96
N ASP A 40 -47.02 -2.56 -10.03
CA ASP A 40 -47.94 -3.56 -9.48
C ASP A 40 -48.39 -4.62 -10.51
N ASN A 41 -48.29 -4.30 -11.82
CA ASN A 41 -48.53 -5.17 -12.97
C ASN A 41 -47.99 -4.53 -14.27
N GLY A 42 -47.83 -5.30 -15.36
CA GLY A 42 -47.45 -4.80 -16.69
C GLY A 42 -45.98 -4.98 -17.06
N THR A 43 -45.43 -4.09 -17.90
CA THR A 43 -44.04 -4.18 -18.37
C THR A 43 -43.26 -2.92 -18.03
N LEU A 44 -42.14 -3.07 -17.31
CA LEU A 44 -41.12 -2.02 -17.15
C LEU A 44 -39.92 -2.37 -18.01
N SER A 45 -39.49 -1.41 -18.83
CA SER A 45 -38.20 -1.49 -19.50
C SER A 45 -37.41 -0.23 -19.22
N LEU A 46 -36.36 -0.39 -18.42
CA LEU A 46 -35.39 0.65 -18.09
C LEU A 46 -34.11 0.36 -18.87
N THR A 47 -33.65 1.32 -19.69
CA THR A 47 -32.41 1.14 -20.47
C THR A 47 -31.55 2.39 -20.42
N ASP A 48 -30.23 2.24 -20.28
CA ASP A 48 -29.27 3.36 -20.34
C ASP A 48 -29.56 4.49 -19.33
N ALA A 49 -29.98 4.12 -18.11
CA ALA A 49 -30.29 5.07 -17.04
C ALA A 49 -29.10 5.26 -16.10
N TYR A 50 -28.77 6.51 -15.74
CA TYR A 50 -27.80 6.83 -14.70
C TYR A 50 -28.50 7.44 -13.48
N ILE A 51 -28.59 6.69 -12.39
CA ILE A 51 -29.26 7.10 -11.17
C ILE A 51 -28.22 7.19 -10.05
N HIS A 52 -28.02 8.38 -9.48
CA HIS A 52 -26.93 8.58 -8.52
C HIS A 52 -27.22 9.64 -7.44
N ASN A 53 -26.42 9.68 -6.38
CA ASN A 53 -26.56 10.62 -5.25
C ASN A 53 -27.98 10.61 -4.68
N ILE A 54 -28.43 9.49 -4.12
CA ILE A 54 -29.77 9.37 -3.51
C ILE A 54 -29.65 8.86 -2.09
N VAL A 55 -30.45 9.43 -1.18
CA VAL A 55 -30.65 8.87 0.16
C VAL A 55 -32.04 8.24 0.20
N LEU A 56 -32.12 6.95 0.52
CA LEU A 56 -33.37 6.22 0.70
C LEU A 56 -33.62 6.04 2.20
N ASP A 57 -34.74 6.56 2.68
CA ASP A 57 -35.21 6.37 4.05
C ASP A 57 -36.45 5.46 4.00
N ASP A 58 -36.33 4.26 4.57
CA ASP A 58 -37.48 3.37 4.77
C ASP A 58 -38.24 2.96 3.48
N CYS A 59 -37.56 2.98 2.32
CA CYS A 59 -38.15 2.65 1.03
C CYS A 59 -37.15 1.99 0.08
N SER A 60 -37.65 1.55 -1.07
CA SER A 60 -36.80 1.10 -2.18
C SER A 60 -36.83 2.07 -3.35
N LEU A 61 -35.73 2.20 -4.10
CA LEU A 61 -35.70 3.07 -5.27
C LEU A 61 -36.62 2.53 -6.38
N ILE A 62 -36.55 1.23 -6.65
CA ILE A 62 -37.41 0.51 -7.58
C ILE A 62 -38.14 -0.59 -6.81
N GLU A 63 -39.47 -0.53 -6.75
CA GLU A 63 -40.32 -1.56 -6.16
C GLU A 63 -41.12 -2.28 -7.25
N ILE A 64 -40.94 -3.59 -7.35
CA ILE A 64 -41.70 -4.46 -8.26
C ILE A 64 -42.60 -5.35 -7.39
N THR A 65 -43.91 -5.12 -7.43
CA THR A 65 -44.93 -5.85 -6.68
C THR A 65 -45.79 -6.66 -7.62
N GLY A 66 -45.93 -7.97 -7.40
CA GLY A 66 -46.90 -8.76 -8.15
C GLY A 66 -48.28 -8.71 -7.52
N TYR A 67 -49.23 -7.89 -7.99
CA TYR A 67 -50.61 -7.99 -7.49
C TYR A 67 -51.26 -9.33 -7.94
N PRO A 68 -52.13 -9.98 -7.15
CA PRO A 68 -52.72 -11.29 -7.49
C PRO A 68 -53.65 -11.33 -8.72
N SER A 69 -53.79 -10.25 -9.48
CA SER A 69 -54.76 -10.16 -10.58
C SER A 69 -54.12 -10.47 -11.94
N ILE A 70 -54.30 -11.71 -12.42
CA ILE A 70 -54.30 -12.23 -13.83
C ILE A 70 -53.26 -11.72 -14.87
N GLY A 71 -52.28 -10.90 -14.52
CA GLY A 71 -51.28 -10.35 -15.45
C GLY A 71 -49.85 -10.73 -15.06
N SER A 72 -49.05 -11.18 -16.01
CA SER A 72 -47.60 -11.38 -15.82
C SER A 72 -46.88 -10.03 -15.79
N ALA A 73 -45.98 -9.84 -14.84
CA ALA A 73 -45.06 -8.71 -14.84
C ALA A 73 -43.78 -9.09 -15.61
N ILE A 74 -43.40 -8.29 -16.60
CA ILE A 74 -42.13 -8.44 -17.34
C ILE A 74 -41.28 -7.21 -17.03
N VAL A 75 -40.13 -7.39 -16.39
CA VAL A 75 -39.23 -6.29 -16.06
C VAL A 75 -37.87 -6.53 -16.70
N VAL A 76 -37.40 -5.56 -17.48
CA VAL A 76 -36.06 -5.57 -18.07
C VAL A 76 -35.34 -4.29 -17.65
N ILE A 77 -34.29 -4.44 -16.84
CA ILE A 77 -33.37 -3.36 -16.47
C ILE A 77 -32.07 -3.63 -17.19
N ASN A 78 -31.69 -2.78 -18.14
CA ASN A 78 -30.57 -3.04 -19.03
C ASN A 78 -29.62 -1.85 -19.09
N HIS A 79 -28.34 -2.06 -18.84
CA HIS A 79 -27.30 -1.03 -18.96
C HIS A 79 -27.57 0.20 -18.06
N CYS A 80 -28.07 -0.03 -16.85
CA CYS A 80 -28.34 1.03 -15.88
C CYS A 80 -27.22 1.13 -14.84
N ARG A 81 -26.95 2.33 -14.34
CA ARG A 81 -25.95 2.64 -13.31
C ARG A 81 -26.64 3.21 -12.07
N PHE A 82 -26.39 2.61 -10.92
CA PHE A 82 -26.87 3.00 -9.60
C PHE A 82 -25.66 3.32 -8.72
N GLU A 83 -25.40 4.61 -8.46
CA GLU A 83 -24.15 5.05 -7.82
C GLU A 83 -24.38 5.99 -6.63
N GLU A 84 -23.56 5.91 -5.58
CA GLU A 84 -23.62 6.84 -4.44
C GLU A 84 -25.01 6.89 -3.78
N ILE A 85 -25.57 5.71 -3.48
CA ILE A 85 -26.88 5.58 -2.83
C ILE A 85 -26.72 5.19 -1.37
N SER A 86 -27.28 5.97 -0.46
CA SER A 86 -27.30 5.67 0.98
C SER A 86 -28.63 5.04 1.39
N LEU A 87 -28.57 3.94 2.13
CA LEU A 87 -29.73 3.20 2.64
C LEU A 87 -29.90 3.47 4.15
N HIS A 88 -31.03 4.04 4.55
CA HIS A 88 -31.31 4.48 5.92
C HIS A 88 -32.68 3.96 6.44
N PHE A 89 -32.79 3.85 7.76
CA PHE A 89 -34.06 3.68 8.50
C PHE A 89 -35.02 2.55 8.06
N ALA A 90 -34.55 1.32 7.84
CA ALA A 90 -35.41 0.14 7.89
C ALA A 90 -35.88 -0.10 9.34
N THR A 91 -37.19 -0.07 9.55
CA THR A 91 -37.82 -0.35 10.85
C THR A 91 -37.62 -1.81 11.23
N ASN A 92 -36.96 -2.04 12.37
CA ASN A 92 -36.76 -3.38 12.90
C ASN A 92 -38.07 -3.93 13.48
N TYR A 93 -38.36 -5.21 13.25
CA TYR A 93 -39.47 -5.89 13.88
C TYR A 93 -39.31 -5.89 15.41
N TYR A 94 -40.11 -5.09 16.13
CA TYR A 94 -40.18 -5.10 17.58
C TYR A 94 -41.32 -6.00 18.06
N PRO A 95 -41.06 -7.10 18.79
CA PRO A 95 -42.11 -8.03 19.23
C PRO A 95 -43.11 -7.43 20.24
N ILE A 96 -42.88 -6.20 20.70
CA ILE A 96 -43.70 -5.52 21.72
C ILE A 96 -44.81 -4.64 21.08
N ALA A 97 -44.70 -4.32 19.78
CA ALA A 97 -45.69 -3.54 19.04
C ALA A 97 -46.21 -4.35 17.83
N PRO A 98 -47.30 -5.12 17.97
CA PRO A 98 -47.79 -6.06 16.95
C PRO A 98 -48.39 -5.40 15.69
N SER A 99 -48.13 -4.11 15.43
CA SER A 99 -48.70 -3.34 14.32
C SER A 99 -47.69 -2.74 13.34
N GLN A 100 -46.38 -2.93 13.52
CA GLN A 100 -45.37 -2.46 12.56
C GLN A 100 -44.72 -3.65 11.85
N ASN A 101 -45.02 -3.80 10.56
CA ASN A 101 -44.29 -4.72 9.68
C ASN A 101 -42.87 -4.16 9.49
N PRO A 102 -41.82 -4.99 9.51
CA PRO A 102 -40.49 -4.54 9.17
C PRO A 102 -40.50 -4.04 7.73
N THR A 103 -39.71 -3.00 7.50
CA THR A 103 -39.62 -2.34 6.21
C THR A 103 -38.29 -2.67 5.54
N GLN A 104 -38.29 -2.73 4.21
CA GLN A 104 -37.12 -3.07 3.41
C GLN A 104 -36.56 -1.80 2.77
N CYS A 105 -35.26 -1.54 2.95
CA CYS A 105 -34.59 -0.41 2.33
C CYS A 105 -33.49 -0.88 1.37
N CYS A 106 -33.71 -0.70 0.07
CA CYS A 106 -32.84 -1.23 -0.98
C CYS A 106 -32.94 -0.46 -2.30
N VAL A 107 -32.00 -0.64 -3.22
CA VAL A 107 -32.10 -0.01 -4.55
C VAL A 107 -33.16 -0.71 -5.40
N LEU A 108 -33.15 -2.05 -5.42
CA LEU A 108 -34.10 -2.85 -6.17
C LEU A 108 -34.82 -3.83 -5.24
N LEU A 109 -36.13 -3.64 -5.06
CA LEU A 109 -37.02 -4.53 -4.32
C LEU A 109 -37.90 -5.32 -5.28
N ILE A 110 -37.73 -6.63 -5.31
CA ILE A 110 -38.55 -7.55 -6.10
C ILE A 110 -39.46 -8.33 -5.15
N LYS A 111 -40.77 -8.10 -5.21
CA LYS A 111 -41.79 -8.85 -4.46
C LYS A 111 -42.56 -9.77 -5.41
N VAL A 112 -42.29 -11.06 -5.32
CA VAL A 112 -42.96 -12.05 -6.15
C VAL A 112 -44.41 -12.32 -5.70
N PRO A 113 -45.35 -12.54 -6.65
CA PRO A 113 -46.74 -12.86 -6.34
C PRO A 113 -46.90 -14.28 -5.76
N GLN A 114 -48.05 -14.50 -5.10
CA GLN A 114 -48.49 -15.84 -4.64
C GLN A 114 -48.63 -16.84 -5.81
N PRO A 115 -48.58 -18.16 -5.54
CA PRO A 115 -48.52 -19.23 -6.55
C PRO A 115 -49.59 -19.11 -7.65
N GLY A 116 -49.16 -19.26 -8.91
CA GLY A 116 -50.04 -19.31 -10.09
C GLY A 116 -49.82 -18.22 -11.15
N ILE A 117 -48.99 -17.20 -10.89
CA ILE A 117 -48.67 -16.11 -11.83
C ILE A 117 -47.16 -16.07 -12.06
N GLN A 118 -46.73 -16.17 -13.33
CA GLN A 118 -45.32 -16.15 -13.72
C GLN A 118 -44.86 -14.71 -13.97
N SER A 119 -43.83 -14.25 -13.25
CA SER A 119 -43.12 -13.00 -13.54
C SER A 119 -41.72 -13.30 -14.10
N SER A 120 -41.26 -12.48 -15.05
CA SER A 120 -39.93 -12.59 -15.64
C SER A 120 -39.19 -11.28 -15.41
N ILE A 121 -38.10 -11.34 -14.66
CA ILE A 121 -37.29 -10.16 -14.32
C ILE A 121 -35.86 -10.41 -14.78
N THR A 122 -35.34 -9.50 -15.58
CA THR A 122 -34.00 -9.61 -16.13
C THR A 122 -33.23 -8.32 -15.89
N VAL A 123 -32.10 -8.41 -15.20
CA VAL A 123 -31.17 -7.31 -14.93
C VAL A 123 -29.88 -7.60 -15.72
N ILE A 124 -29.58 -6.78 -16.72
CA ILE A 124 -28.51 -7.04 -17.69
C ILE A 124 -27.56 -5.84 -17.71
N ASN A 125 -26.25 -6.09 -17.69
CA ASN A 125 -25.21 -5.04 -17.85
C ASN A 125 -25.37 -3.86 -16.87
N CYS A 126 -25.92 -4.09 -15.69
CA CYS A 126 -26.14 -3.04 -14.70
C CYS A 126 -24.95 -2.88 -13.75
N LEU A 127 -24.77 -1.67 -13.23
CA LEU A 127 -23.77 -1.35 -12.22
C LEU A 127 -24.45 -0.86 -10.94
N PHE A 128 -24.10 -1.48 -9.82
CA PHE A 128 -24.43 -1.03 -8.47
C PHE A 128 -23.10 -0.67 -7.79
N ALA A 129 -22.84 0.61 -7.53
CA ALA A 129 -21.56 1.02 -6.96
C ALA A 129 -21.70 2.05 -5.84
N HIS A 130 -20.82 1.97 -4.84
CA HIS A 130 -20.78 2.90 -3.70
C HIS A 130 -22.15 3.04 -3.01
N ILE A 131 -22.76 1.89 -2.69
CA ILE A 131 -24.03 1.82 -1.97
C ILE A 131 -23.71 1.55 -0.52
N SER A 132 -24.10 2.44 0.40
CA SER A 132 -23.74 2.33 1.80
C SER A 132 -24.98 2.20 2.68
N ALA A 133 -24.98 1.22 3.59
CA ALA A 133 -26.00 1.11 4.64
C ALA A 133 -25.51 1.86 5.89
N GLY A 134 -26.24 2.89 6.33
CA GLY A 134 -26.01 3.53 7.64
C GLY A 134 -24.75 4.37 7.84
N SER A 135 -24.05 4.78 6.78
CA SER A 135 -22.74 5.45 6.86
C SER A 135 -22.77 6.92 7.31
N SER A 136 -23.93 7.58 7.33
CA SER A 136 -24.04 9.02 7.64
C SER A 136 -24.86 9.38 8.88
N ASP A 137 -25.44 8.38 9.56
CA ASP A 137 -26.30 8.59 10.72
C ASP A 137 -25.66 8.02 12.01
N PRO A 138 -25.21 8.88 12.95
CA PRO A 138 -24.62 8.45 14.22
C PRO A 138 -25.63 7.70 15.13
N ASP A 139 -26.94 7.82 14.88
CA ASP A 139 -27.98 7.10 15.60
C ASP A 139 -28.35 5.75 14.93
N PHE A 140 -27.72 5.41 13.80
CA PHE A 140 -28.02 4.20 13.05
C PHE A 140 -27.62 2.92 13.80
N ARG A 141 -28.63 2.19 14.29
CA ARG A 141 -28.47 0.88 14.95
C ARG A 141 -29.00 -0.23 14.06
N MET A 142 -28.08 -0.91 13.36
CA MET A 142 -28.40 -2.13 12.64
C MET A 142 -28.59 -3.30 13.61
N THR A 143 -29.67 -4.06 13.46
CA THR A 143 -29.94 -5.27 14.26
C THR A 143 -30.00 -6.49 13.33
N PRO A 144 -29.99 -7.73 13.87
CA PRO A 144 -30.20 -8.93 13.05
C PRO A 144 -31.54 -8.97 12.30
N GLN A 145 -32.47 -8.06 12.60
CA GLN A 145 -33.78 -7.95 11.96
C GLN A 145 -33.83 -6.82 10.92
N SER A 146 -32.71 -6.15 10.66
CA SER A 146 -32.62 -5.06 9.69
C SER A 146 -32.50 -5.60 8.26
N ASP A 147 -33.34 -5.08 7.36
CA ASP A 147 -33.44 -5.50 5.96
C ASP A 147 -32.87 -4.42 5.02
N TYR A 148 -31.55 -4.43 4.86
CA TYR A 148 -30.82 -3.54 3.94
C TYR A 148 -30.01 -4.38 2.94
N ALA A 149 -30.15 -4.09 1.65
CA ALA A 149 -29.24 -4.61 0.62
C ALA A 149 -29.35 -3.73 -0.63
N PRO A 150 -28.37 -3.72 -1.53
CA PRO A 150 -28.56 -3.14 -2.86
C PRO A 150 -29.76 -3.76 -3.60
N VAL A 151 -29.87 -5.08 -3.57
CA VAL A 151 -30.97 -5.83 -4.18
C VAL A 151 -31.62 -6.75 -3.15
N MET A 152 -32.94 -6.67 -3.03
CA MET A 152 -33.73 -7.58 -2.20
C MET A 152 -34.80 -8.28 -3.04
N ILE A 153 -34.91 -9.58 -2.86
CA ILE A 153 -35.90 -10.43 -3.52
C ILE A 153 -36.73 -11.13 -2.45
N THR A 154 -38.03 -10.88 -2.43
CA THR A 154 -38.95 -11.37 -1.40
C THR A 154 -40.35 -11.62 -1.97
N TYR A 155 -41.34 -11.87 -1.12
CA TYR A 155 -42.74 -12.12 -1.47
C TYR A 155 -43.66 -11.09 -0.79
N ASN A 156 -44.87 -10.88 -1.33
CA ASN A 156 -45.79 -9.83 -0.85
C ASN A 156 -46.19 -9.95 0.64
N GLY A 157 -46.08 -11.13 1.24
CA GLY A 157 -46.46 -11.40 2.64
C GLY A 157 -45.32 -11.32 3.66
N TYR A 158 -44.10 -11.01 3.23
CA TYR A 158 -42.93 -10.97 4.12
C TYR A 158 -43.13 -9.96 5.25
N PRO A 159 -42.78 -10.29 6.52
CA PRO A 159 -41.96 -11.41 6.97
C PRO A 159 -42.72 -12.70 7.36
N GLN A 160 -44.03 -12.82 7.10
CA GLN A 160 -44.80 -14.01 7.50
C GLN A 160 -44.35 -15.25 6.72
N SER A 161 -44.20 -16.41 7.36
CA SER A 161 -43.74 -17.64 6.68
C SER A 161 -44.54 -17.95 5.40
N MET A 162 -43.84 -18.14 4.29
CA MET A 162 -44.45 -18.54 3.01
C MET A 162 -44.73 -20.05 2.99
N GLU A 163 -45.97 -20.46 2.70
CA GLU A 163 -46.40 -21.87 2.76
C GLU A 163 -46.27 -22.63 1.41
N GLU A 164 -46.12 -21.93 0.28
CA GLU A 164 -46.10 -22.52 -1.08
C GLU A 164 -45.02 -21.88 -1.96
N GLU A 165 -44.39 -22.66 -2.86
CA GLU A 165 -43.35 -22.17 -3.78
C GLU A 165 -43.92 -21.29 -4.91
N SER A 166 -43.17 -20.27 -5.32
CA SER A 166 -43.52 -19.43 -6.48
C SER A 166 -42.72 -19.82 -7.73
N ASN A 167 -43.33 -19.68 -8.92
CA ASN A 167 -42.72 -20.00 -10.22
C ASN A 167 -42.25 -18.72 -10.93
N ASN A 168 -41.31 -17.99 -10.34
CA ASN A 168 -40.73 -16.79 -10.97
C ASN A 168 -39.32 -17.08 -11.51
N ASN A 169 -38.97 -16.41 -12.59
CA ASN A 169 -37.64 -16.48 -13.20
C ASN A 169 -36.99 -15.10 -13.08
N ILE A 170 -35.92 -15.03 -12.30
CA ILE A 170 -35.14 -13.81 -12.10
C ILE A 170 -33.72 -14.07 -12.57
N GLU A 171 -33.21 -13.23 -13.47
CA GLU A 171 -31.88 -13.39 -14.06
C GLU A 171 -31.06 -12.12 -13.91
N PHE A 172 -29.82 -12.26 -13.44
CA PHE A 172 -28.80 -11.23 -13.46
C PHE A 172 -27.71 -11.66 -14.43
N ILE A 173 -27.45 -10.83 -15.44
CA ILE A 173 -26.51 -11.12 -16.51
C ILE A 173 -25.50 -9.98 -16.59
N GLN A 174 -24.20 -10.27 -16.50
CA GLN A 174 -23.12 -9.28 -16.64
C GLN A 174 -23.30 -8.05 -15.71
N THR A 175 -23.91 -8.26 -14.55
CA THR A 175 -24.18 -7.21 -13.56
C THR A 175 -22.99 -7.08 -12.60
N ARG A 176 -22.69 -5.86 -12.17
CA ARG A 176 -21.51 -5.54 -11.37
C ARG A 176 -21.91 -4.88 -10.06
N PHE A 177 -21.38 -5.38 -8.96
CA PHE A 177 -21.49 -4.78 -7.63
C PHE A 177 -20.10 -4.33 -7.18
N ILE A 178 -19.91 -3.06 -6.86
CA ILE A 178 -18.60 -2.48 -6.50
C ILE A 178 -18.73 -1.61 -5.24
N SER A 179 -18.06 -2.00 -4.15
CA SER A 179 -18.13 -1.26 -2.88
C SER A 179 -19.57 -1.04 -2.41
N THR A 180 -20.32 -2.13 -2.27
CA THR A 180 -21.72 -2.10 -1.86
C THR A 180 -21.91 -2.77 -0.51
N HIS A 181 -22.73 -2.17 0.34
CA HIS A 181 -22.98 -2.58 1.71
C HIS A 181 -24.46 -2.90 1.92
N GLY A 182 -24.75 -3.84 2.81
CA GLY A 182 -26.08 -4.14 3.30
C GLY A 182 -26.00 -4.86 4.64
N SER A 183 -27.13 -5.30 5.20
CA SER A 183 -27.16 -5.91 6.54
C SER A 183 -26.59 -7.32 6.54
N HIS A 184 -27.32 -8.26 5.93
CA HIS A 184 -26.96 -9.67 5.83
C HIS A 184 -26.04 -9.96 4.64
N THR A 185 -26.01 -9.05 3.66
CA THR A 185 -25.25 -9.17 2.43
C THR A 185 -24.91 -7.81 1.86
N GLY A 186 -23.77 -7.72 1.19
CA GLY A 186 -23.34 -6.52 0.48
C GLY A 186 -23.97 -6.35 -0.89
N ALA A 187 -24.66 -7.35 -1.47
CA ALA A 187 -25.22 -7.24 -2.82
C ALA A 187 -26.66 -7.75 -2.97
N ILE A 188 -26.90 -9.06 -2.83
CA ILE A 188 -28.23 -9.67 -3.11
C ILE A 188 -28.75 -10.42 -1.88
N ASP A 189 -29.93 -10.01 -1.37
CA ASP A 189 -30.67 -10.68 -0.28
C ASP A 189 -31.94 -11.36 -0.84
N ILE A 190 -32.10 -12.67 -0.61
CA ILE A 190 -33.25 -13.46 -1.06
C ILE A 190 -34.00 -14.02 0.15
N ARG A 191 -35.30 -13.71 0.27
CA ARG A 191 -36.19 -14.14 1.35
C ARG A 191 -37.41 -14.89 0.81
N GLY A 192 -37.67 -16.10 1.30
CA GLY A 192 -38.80 -16.95 0.93
C GLY A 192 -38.53 -17.93 -0.21
N SER A 193 -39.57 -18.65 -0.64
CA SER A 193 -39.48 -19.58 -1.79
C SER A 193 -39.86 -18.89 -3.10
N ILE A 194 -38.86 -18.25 -3.71
CA ILE A 194 -39.00 -17.26 -4.79
C ILE A 194 -39.01 -17.88 -6.20
N GLY A 195 -38.64 -19.15 -6.35
CA GLY A 195 -38.51 -19.82 -7.65
C GLY A 195 -37.05 -19.86 -8.10
N SER A 196 -36.77 -19.58 -9.37
CA SER A 196 -35.39 -19.63 -9.91
C SER A 196 -34.75 -18.24 -9.98
N VAL A 197 -33.58 -18.11 -9.34
CA VAL A 197 -32.71 -16.92 -9.43
C VAL A 197 -31.40 -17.36 -10.06
N LYS A 198 -31.09 -16.84 -11.25
CA LYS A 198 -29.87 -17.18 -11.99
C LYS A 198 -28.93 -15.97 -12.07
N LEU A 199 -27.67 -16.19 -11.75
CA LEU A 199 -26.56 -15.26 -11.92
C LEU A 199 -25.64 -15.78 -13.03
N ASP A 200 -25.41 -14.96 -14.05
CA ASP A 200 -24.52 -15.27 -15.17
C ASP A 200 -23.51 -14.13 -15.36
N CYS A 201 -22.23 -14.44 -15.21
CA CYS A 201 -21.13 -13.46 -15.30
C CYS A 201 -21.33 -12.25 -14.36
N VAL A 202 -21.90 -12.46 -13.18
CA VAL A 202 -22.09 -11.40 -12.18
C VAL A 202 -20.81 -11.26 -11.36
N THR A 203 -20.35 -10.02 -11.17
CA THR A 203 -19.11 -9.74 -10.45
C THR A 203 -19.36 -8.92 -9.19
N PHE A 204 -18.66 -9.28 -8.12
CA PHE A 204 -18.83 -8.68 -6.80
C PHE A 204 -17.47 -8.23 -6.28
N SER A 205 -17.20 -6.93 -6.35
CA SER A 205 -15.97 -6.36 -5.84
C SER A 205 -16.21 -5.58 -4.56
N LYS A 206 -15.52 -5.93 -3.48
CA LYS A 206 -15.62 -5.27 -2.16
C LYS A 206 -17.06 -5.11 -1.68
N THR A 207 -17.86 -6.15 -1.82
CA THR A 207 -19.21 -6.20 -1.24
C THR A 207 -19.13 -6.60 0.22
N VAL A 208 -19.82 -5.89 1.11
CA VAL A 208 -19.68 -6.06 2.57
C VAL A 208 -21.05 -6.25 3.21
N ALA A 209 -21.20 -7.33 3.98
CA ALA A 209 -22.29 -7.46 4.93
C ALA A 209 -21.91 -6.75 6.23
N GLU A 210 -22.64 -5.71 6.63
CA GLU A 210 -22.37 -4.94 7.85
C GLU A 210 -22.45 -5.81 9.11
N LEU A 211 -23.30 -6.85 9.13
CA LEU A 211 -23.35 -7.82 10.24
C LEU A 211 -22.02 -8.57 10.43
N SER A 212 -21.22 -8.74 9.38
CA SER A 212 -19.85 -9.29 9.45
C SER A 212 -18.89 -8.37 10.19
N THR A 213 -19.01 -7.06 9.94
CA THR A 213 -18.08 -6.06 10.49
C THR A 213 -18.35 -5.74 11.96
N ARG A 214 -19.60 -5.87 12.39
CA ARG A 214 -20.06 -5.51 13.75
C ARG A 214 -20.11 -6.68 14.73
N PHE A 215 -19.76 -7.90 14.30
CA PHE A 215 -19.78 -9.13 15.11
C PHE A 215 -21.07 -9.31 15.94
N VAL A 216 -22.23 -9.27 15.28
CA VAL A 216 -23.52 -9.44 15.96
C VAL A 216 -23.76 -10.92 16.25
N SER A 217 -23.99 -11.28 17.52
CA SER A 217 -24.31 -12.67 17.93
C SER A 217 -25.50 -13.21 17.14
N ASP A 218 -25.40 -14.47 16.71
CA ASP A 218 -26.46 -15.23 16.00
C ASP A 218 -26.86 -14.67 14.61
N ALA A 219 -26.08 -13.72 14.07
CA ALA A 219 -26.29 -13.20 12.72
C ALA A 219 -25.66 -14.10 11.65
N PHE A 220 -26.47 -14.56 10.70
CA PHE A 220 -26.00 -15.20 9.47
C PHE A 220 -25.79 -14.11 8.40
N TYR A 221 -24.65 -14.14 7.72
CA TYR A 221 -24.33 -13.17 6.68
C TYR A 221 -23.46 -13.79 5.59
N GLY A 222 -23.60 -13.28 4.37
CA GLY A 222 -22.76 -13.63 3.23
C GLY A 222 -22.43 -12.36 2.47
N ASN A 223 -21.16 -12.04 2.29
CA ASN A 223 -20.73 -10.75 1.74
C ASN A 223 -21.25 -10.48 0.31
N VAL A 224 -21.52 -11.54 -0.47
CA VAL A 224 -22.05 -11.45 -1.84
C VAL A 224 -23.55 -11.72 -1.89
N MET A 225 -23.99 -12.83 -1.30
CA MET A 225 -25.39 -13.22 -1.36
C MET A 225 -25.81 -13.91 -0.07
N TYR A 226 -27.00 -13.54 0.39
CA TYR A 226 -27.67 -14.15 1.52
C TYR A 226 -29.03 -14.70 1.10
N VAL A 227 -29.37 -15.91 1.55
CA VAL A 227 -30.65 -16.58 1.24
C VAL A 227 -31.34 -17.09 2.51
N SER A 228 -32.67 -17.04 2.54
CA SER A 228 -33.49 -17.34 3.74
C SER A 228 -34.85 -17.94 3.35
N GLY A 229 -35.19 -19.14 3.84
CA GLY A 229 -36.28 -19.95 3.27
C GLY A 229 -36.20 -21.47 3.52
N ILE A 230 -37.21 -22.22 3.05
CA ILE A 230 -37.34 -23.68 3.32
C ILE A 230 -36.32 -24.51 2.50
N HIS A 231 -35.74 -23.93 1.46
CA HIS A 231 -34.87 -24.62 0.49
C HIS A 231 -33.54 -23.88 0.24
N ASP A 232 -33.01 -23.20 1.24
CA ASP A 232 -31.92 -22.21 1.09
C ASP A 232 -30.70 -22.68 0.29
N LEU A 233 -30.29 -23.94 0.43
CA LEU A 233 -29.14 -24.47 -0.31
C LEU A 233 -29.40 -24.70 -1.81
N GLN A 234 -30.65 -24.83 -2.26
CA GLN A 234 -30.95 -25.14 -3.67
C GLN A 234 -30.58 -23.98 -4.61
N TYR A 235 -30.52 -22.76 -4.08
CA TYR A 235 -30.11 -21.56 -4.80
C TYR A 235 -28.60 -21.52 -5.09
N PHE A 236 -27.81 -22.31 -4.37
CA PHE A 236 -26.36 -22.45 -4.58
C PHE A 236 -26.01 -23.61 -5.53
N ALA A 237 -26.94 -24.08 -6.37
CA ALA A 237 -26.58 -25.02 -7.42
C ALA A 237 -25.78 -24.32 -8.53
N SER A 238 -24.76 -24.98 -9.07
CA SER A 238 -23.90 -24.44 -10.16
C SER A 238 -24.65 -24.08 -11.44
N GLN A 239 -25.85 -24.62 -11.65
CA GLN A 239 -26.73 -24.22 -12.77
C GLN A 239 -27.34 -22.81 -12.59
N PHE A 240 -27.37 -22.29 -11.37
CA PHE A 240 -27.88 -20.97 -11.02
C PHE A 240 -26.77 -19.93 -10.86
N ILE A 241 -25.57 -20.31 -10.44
CA ILE A 241 -24.42 -19.42 -10.33
C ILE A 241 -23.38 -19.82 -11.38
N VAL A 242 -23.33 -19.06 -12.47
CA VAL A 242 -22.50 -19.37 -13.65
C VAL A 242 -21.51 -18.23 -13.88
N HIS A 243 -20.22 -18.58 -13.99
CA HIS A 243 -19.11 -17.64 -14.25
C HIS A 243 -19.06 -16.39 -13.35
N CYS A 244 -19.60 -16.48 -12.13
CA CYS A 244 -19.55 -15.37 -11.18
C CYS A 244 -18.19 -15.31 -10.47
N ARG A 245 -17.75 -14.11 -10.09
CA ARG A 245 -16.45 -13.90 -9.44
C ARG A 245 -16.53 -12.84 -8.35
N SER A 246 -15.71 -12.98 -7.31
CA SER A 246 -15.68 -12.01 -6.21
C SER A 246 -14.31 -11.90 -5.52
N ASP A 247 -13.92 -10.69 -5.12
CA ASP A 247 -12.79 -10.43 -4.20
C ASP A 247 -13.25 -10.07 -2.77
N SER A 248 -14.53 -10.29 -2.45
CA SER A 248 -15.09 -10.07 -1.13
C SER A 248 -14.65 -11.18 -0.16
N ASP A 249 -14.51 -10.84 1.12
CA ASP A 249 -14.08 -11.78 2.16
C ASP A 249 -15.09 -12.93 2.34
N SER A 250 -14.61 -14.09 2.77
CA SER A 250 -15.47 -15.21 3.15
C SER A 250 -16.17 -14.96 4.49
N PRO A 251 -17.41 -15.43 4.69
CA PRO A 251 -18.26 -16.15 3.73
C PRO A 251 -18.81 -15.22 2.63
N LYS A 252 -18.71 -15.66 1.36
CA LYS A 252 -19.32 -14.96 0.22
C LYS A 252 -20.80 -15.29 0.13
N LEU A 253 -21.13 -16.57 0.31
CA LEU A 253 -22.49 -17.10 0.28
C LEU A 253 -22.91 -17.55 1.68
N ALA A 254 -24.15 -17.24 2.05
CA ALA A 254 -24.73 -17.74 3.30
C ALA A 254 -26.22 -18.04 3.17
N ALA A 255 -26.62 -19.12 3.83
CA ALA A 255 -28.01 -19.56 3.97
C ALA A 255 -28.45 -19.43 5.43
N GLN A 256 -29.70 -19.04 5.65
CA GLN A 256 -30.27 -18.92 7.00
C GLN A 256 -30.22 -20.27 7.72
N ASN A 257 -29.69 -20.28 8.95
CA ASN A 257 -29.50 -21.48 9.77
C ASN A 257 -28.48 -22.50 9.24
N SER A 258 -27.67 -22.17 8.23
CA SER A 258 -26.53 -23.01 7.84
C SER A 258 -25.38 -22.83 8.84
N LEU A 259 -24.96 -23.92 9.49
CA LEU A 259 -23.80 -23.92 10.39
C LEU A 259 -22.46 -23.90 9.64
N ASP A 260 -22.51 -24.14 8.34
CA ASP A 260 -21.35 -24.37 7.49
C ASP A 260 -20.97 -23.11 6.71
N PHE A 261 -20.41 -22.13 7.41
CA PHE A 261 -19.99 -20.86 6.82
C PHE A 261 -18.93 -21.06 5.72
N GLY A 262 -19.23 -20.56 4.51
CA GLY A 262 -18.30 -20.53 3.38
C GLY A 262 -18.13 -21.84 2.60
N LEU A 263 -18.87 -22.91 2.91
CA LEU A 263 -18.78 -24.17 2.16
C LEU A 263 -19.12 -24.03 0.67
N ASP A 264 -20.02 -23.10 0.33
CA ASP A 264 -20.49 -22.87 -1.03
C ASP A 264 -19.70 -21.76 -1.77
N ASP A 265 -18.72 -21.14 -1.13
CA ASP A 265 -17.94 -20.03 -1.71
C ASP A 265 -17.19 -20.43 -3.00
N TYR A 266 -16.95 -21.73 -3.23
CA TYR A 266 -16.33 -22.25 -4.45
C TYR A 266 -17.15 -21.96 -5.72
N LEU A 267 -18.44 -21.66 -5.59
CA LEU A 267 -19.33 -21.28 -6.69
C LEU A 267 -19.09 -19.85 -7.18
N ILE A 268 -18.54 -18.99 -6.32
CA ILE A 268 -18.11 -17.62 -6.64
C ILE A 268 -16.61 -17.49 -6.32
N PRO A 269 -15.76 -18.13 -7.12
CA PRO A 269 -14.31 -18.11 -6.90
C PRO A 269 -13.73 -16.70 -7.09
N ASP A 270 -12.49 -16.53 -6.63
CA ASP A 270 -11.77 -15.26 -6.78
C ASP A 270 -11.53 -14.88 -8.24
N PHE A 271 -11.34 -13.59 -8.49
CA PHE A 271 -10.95 -13.08 -9.80
C PHE A 271 -9.60 -13.66 -10.24
N GLN A 272 -9.49 -13.94 -11.54
CA GLN A 272 -8.23 -14.39 -12.13
C GLN A 272 -7.46 -13.21 -12.74
N SER A 273 -6.15 -13.16 -12.50
CA SER A 273 -5.27 -12.14 -13.08
C SER A 273 -4.86 -12.46 -14.52
N SER A 274 -5.00 -13.71 -14.96
CA SER A 274 -4.67 -14.13 -16.33
C SER A 274 -5.71 -15.09 -16.86
N MET A 275 -6.24 -14.80 -18.05
CA MET A 275 -7.22 -15.64 -18.75
C MET A 275 -6.74 -16.02 -20.15
N ILE A 276 -7.06 -17.25 -20.56
CA ILE A 276 -6.73 -17.82 -21.87
C ILE A 276 -7.97 -17.93 -22.74
N ILE A 277 -7.86 -17.46 -23.98
CA ILE A 277 -8.90 -17.50 -25.00
C ILE A 277 -8.39 -18.33 -26.18
N SER A 278 -9.18 -19.31 -26.62
CA SER A 278 -8.85 -20.21 -27.74
C SER A 278 -10.11 -20.50 -28.55
N GLN A 279 -9.98 -20.62 -29.88
CA GLN A 279 -11.10 -21.03 -30.74
C GLN A 279 -11.69 -22.40 -30.36
N SER A 280 -10.89 -23.27 -29.73
CA SER A 280 -11.33 -24.57 -29.21
C SER A 280 -11.96 -24.51 -27.81
N GLY A 281 -12.09 -23.32 -27.23
CA GLY A 281 -12.64 -23.08 -25.90
C GLY A 281 -14.16 -23.19 -25.84
N SER A 282 -14.73 -22.81 -24.70
CA SER A 282 -16.18 -22.78 -24.48
C SER A 282 -16.56 -21.63 -23.56
N ASP A 283 -17.58 -20.85 -23.91
CA ASP A 283 -18.10 -19.79 -23.04
C ASP A 283 -19.15 -20.28 -22.05
N SER A 284 -19.61 -21.53 -22.17
CA SER A 284 -20.54 -22.15 -21.20
C SER A 284 -19.84 -23.00 -20.15
N MET A 285 -18.68 -23.57 -20.49
CA MET A 285 -17.91 -24.48 -19.62
C MET A 285 -16.47 -24.01 -19.39
N GLY A 286 -16.04 -22.94 -20.06
CA GLY A 286 -14.68 -22.41 -19.93
C GLY A 286 -14.45 -21.78 -18.56
N MET A 287 -13.20 -21.85 -18.11
CA MET A 287 -12.78 -21.30 -16.82
C MET A 287 -11.62 -20.31 -16.99
N GLY A 288 -11.30 -19.92 -18.23
CA GLY A 288 -10.20 -19.01 -18.56
C GLY A 288 -8.81 -19.61 -18.36
N THR A 289 -8.69 -20.93 -18.26
CA THR A 289 -7.40 -21.62 -18.03
C THR A 289 -6.86 -22.23 -19.32
N GLU A 290 -5.58 -22.64 -19.36
CA GLU A 290 -5.03 -23.36 -20.52
C GLU A 290 -5.77 -24.68 -20.82
N LEU A 291 -6.32 -25.35 -19.79
CA LEU A 291 -7.07 -26.60 -19.95
C LEU A 291 -8.52 -26.39 -20.37
N LEU A 292 -9.14 -25.31 -19.87
CA LEU A 292 -10.52 -24.92 -20.16
C LEU A 292 -10.56 -23.43 -20.55
N PRO A 293 -10.10 -23.09 -21.76
CA PRO A 293 -10.08 -21.70 -22.21
C PRO A 293 -11.48 -21.23 -22.59
N PHE A 294 -11.69 -19.91 -22.56
CA PHE A 294 -12.89 -19.30 -23.13
C PHE A 294 -12.83 -19.32 -24.66
N SER A 295 -14.01 -19.33 -25.31
CA SER A 295 -14.11 -19.21 -26.77
C SER A 295 -14.21 -17.75 -27.23
N SER A 296 -14.73 -16.85 -26.40
CA SER A 296 -14.82 -15.42 -26.67
C SER A 296 -14.05 -14.56 -25.67
N ILE A 297 -13.59 -13.42 -26.17
CA ILE A 297 -12.89 -12.37 -25.44
C ILE A 297 -13.89 -11.60 -24.58
N GLN A 298 -15.11 -11.37 -25.08
CA GLN A 298 -16.17 -10.70 -24.33
C GLN A 298 -16.51 -11.42 -23.01
N THR A 299 -16.67 -12.75 -23.05
CA THR A 299 -16.96 -13.55 -21.84
C THR A 299 -15.82 -13.45 -20.82
N ALA A 300 -14.57 -13.54 -21.27
CA ALA A 300 -13.40 -13.39 -20.39
C ALA A 300 -13.36 -11.99 -19.73
N ILE A 301 -13.68 -10.94 -20.48
CA ILE A 301 -13.68 -9.57 -19.96
C ILE A 301 -14.84 -9.31 -19.00
N ALA A 302 -16.01 -9.90 -19.24
CA ALA A 302 -17.19 -9.74 -18.38
C ALA A 302 -16.97 -10.23 -16.94
N ILE A 303 -16.05 -11.18 -16.74
CA ILE A 303 -15.74 -11.77 -15.42
C ILE A 303 -14.46 -11.22 -14.79
N CYS A 304 -13.82 -10.25 -15.44
CA CYS A 304 -12.66 -9.55 -14.91
C CYS A 304 -13.02 -8.76 -13.64
N ASN A 305 -12.02 -8.48 -12.80
CA ASN A 305 -12.25 -7.63 -11.63
C ASN A 305 -12.67 -6.22 -12.08
N PRO A 306 -13.90 -5.75 -11.76
CA PRO A 306 -14.34 -4.42 -12.13
C PRO A 306 -13.87 -3.35 -11.14
N LYS A 307 -13.14 -3.71 -10.07
CA LYS A 307 -12.67 -2.84 -8.98
C LYS A 307 -12.11 -1.52 -9.50
N LYS A 308 -12.57 -0.43 -8.88
CA LYS A 308 -12.14 0.94 -9.19
C LYS A 308 -11.43 1.56 -8.00
N ALA A 309 -10.31 2.22 -8.22
CA ALA A 309 -9.61 2.95 -7.17
C ALA A 309 -10.50 4.04 -6.53
N LEU A 310 -11.35 4.70 -7.33
CA LEU A 310 -12.27 5.74 -6.86
C LEU A 310 -13.27 5.24 -5.80
N PHE A 311 -13.59 3.94 -5.80
CA PHE A 311 -14.65 3.37 -4.96
C PHE A 311 -14.09 2.56 -3.77
N VAL A 312 -12.79 2.61 -3.46
CA VAL A 312 -12.20 1.77 -2.42
C VAL A 312 -11.45 2.61 -1.39
N GLU A 313 -11.91 2.60 -0.13
CA GLU A 313 -11.52 3.54 0.92
C GLU A 313 -10.14 3.29 1.58
N LYS A 314 -9.51 2.13 1.39
CA LYS A 314 -8.27 1.75 2.11
C LYS A 314 -7.03 1.75 1.22
N GLN A 315 -5.98 2.47 1.64
CA GLN A 315 -4.65 2.49 1.00
C GLN A 315 -4.03 1.10 0.77
N VAL A 316 -4.30 0.13 1.65
CA VAL A 316 -3.78 -1.25 1.55
C VAL A 316 -4.47 -2.05 0.43
N ASP A 317 -5.70 -1.69 0.07
CA ASP A 317 -6.50 -2.35 -0.96
C ASP A 317 -6.26 -1.80 -2.37
N MET A 318 -5.40 -0.78 -2.53
CA MET A 318 -5.04 -0.19 -3.81
C MET A 318 -4.00 -1.00 -4.61
N VAL A 319 -3.65 -2.22 -4.19
CA VAL A 319 -2.80 -3.11 -5.00
C VAL A 319 -3.51 -3.33 -6.33
N TYR A 320 -3.00 -2.69 -7.38
CA TYR A 320 -3.53 -2.82 -8.71
C TYR A 320 -3.57 -4.30 -9.10
N TYR A 321 -4.72 -4.81 -9.52
CA TYR A 321 -4.86 -6.15 -10.10
C TYR A 321 -4.66 -6.04 -11.61
N PRO A 322 -3.44 -6.23 -12.16
CA PRO A 322 -3.26 -6.26 -13.61
C PRO A 322 -3.95 -7.50 -14.17
N ILE A 323 -4.83 -7.29 -15.15
CA ILE A 323 -5.51 -8.39 -15.84
C ILE A 323 -4.82 -8.63 -17.18
N SER A 324 -4.48 -9.89 -17.46
CA SER A 324 -3.89 -10.33 -18.73
C SER A 324 -4.85 -11.25 -19.48
N ILE A 325 -5.26 -10.83 -20.67
CA ILE A 325 -6.08 -11.58 -21.62
C ILE A 325 -5.15 -12.12 -22.71
N ASN A 326 -4.83 -13.42 -22.65
CA ASN A 326 -3.95 -14.07 -23.62
C ASN A 326 -4.80 -14.80 -24.67
N ILE A 327 -4.76 -14.31 -25.90
CA ILE A 327 -5.56 -14.79 -27.02
C ILE A 327 -4.67 -15.63 -27.92
N LYS A 328 -4.98 -16.92 -28.05
CA LYS A 328 -4.24 -17.84 -28.91
C LYS A 328 -4.41 -17.47 -30.39
N ALA A 329 -3.65 -18.13 -31.25
CA ALA A 329 -3.77 -17.95 -32.69
C ALA A 329 -5.17 -18.38 -33.15
N GLY A 330 -5.80 -17.59 -34.02
CA GLY A 330 -7.18 -17.82 -34.44
C GLY A 330 -7.88 -16.56 -34.95
N MET A 331 -9.08 -16.76 -35.47
CA MET A 331 -10.03 -15.71 -35.87
C MET A 331 -11.20 -15.71 -34.88
N TYR A 332 -11.43 -14.56 -34.24
CA TYR A 332 -12.42 -14.39 -33.18
C TYR A 332 -13.45 -13.37 -33.63
N GLU A 333 -14.68 -13.82 -33.83
CA GLU A 333 -15.82 -12.94 -34.11
C GLU A 333 -16.46 -12.52 -32.78
N GLU A 334 -16.34 -11.23 -32.46
CA GLU A 334 -16.77 -10.68 -31.19
C GLU A 334 -17.89 -9.66 -31.41
N SER A 335 -18.90 -9.68 -30.54
CA SER A 335 -19.76 -8.52 -30.34
C SER A 335 -18.93 -7.43 -29.63
N GLU A 336 -19.53 -6.28 -29.30
CA GLU A 336 -18.77 -5.19 -28.68
C GLU A 336 -18.12 -5.61 -27.35
N ILE A 337 -16.78 -5.61 -27.32
CA ILE A 337 -15.98 -5.91 -26.13
C ILE A 337 -15.95 -4.66 -25.24
N LYS A 338 -16.55 -4.77 -24.06
CA LYS A 338 -16.68 -3.65 -23.12
C LYS A 338 -15.69 -3.78 -21.95
N ILE A 339 -14.70 -2.90 -21.89
CA ILE A 339 -13.61 -2.96 -20.91
C ILE A 339 -14.06 -2.40 -19.56
N VAL A 340 -14.25 -3.30 -18.58
CA VAL A 340 -14.71 -2.97 -17.22
C VAL A 340 -13.59 -2.77 -16.20
N SER A 341 -12.35 -3.15 -16.49
CA SER A 341 -11.24 -3.13 -15.52
C SER A 341 -10.32 -1.93 -15.68
N GLU A 342 -9.81 -1.37 -14.58
CA GLU A 342 -8.90 -0.22 -14.62
C GLU A 342 -7.52 -0.54 -15.17
N ARG A 343 -7.06 -1.80 -15.12
CA ARG A 343 -5.79 -2.21 -15.71
C ARG A 343 -5.92 -3.53 -16.46
N ILE A 344 -5.77 -3.47 -17.78
CA ILE A 344 -5.91 -4.65 -18.63
C ILE A 344 -4.85 -4.69 -19.73
N THR A 345 -4.33 -5.87 -20.01
CA THR A 345 -3.43 -6.17 -21.13
C THR A 345 -4.07 -7.25 -21.98
N MET A 346 -4.27 -6.99 -23.27
CA MET A 346 -4.72 -7.99 -24.24
C MET A 346 -3.57 -8.33 -25.17
N LYS A 347 -3.24 -9.63 -25.27
CA LYS A 347 -2.07 -10.10 -26.00
C LYS A 347 -2.45 -11.22 -26.96
N GLY A 348 -2.19 -11.02 -28.24
CA GLY A 348 -2.26 -12.05 -29.28
C GLY A 348 -0.92 -12.76 -29.52
N GLU A 349 -0.93 -13.79 -30.35
CA GLU A 349 0.25 -14.55 -30.81
C GLU A 349 1.00 -13.83 -31.97
N GLY A 350 0.71 -12.55 -32.21
CA GLY A 350 1.36 -11.70 -33.20
C GLY A 350 0.47 -11.29 -34.38
N ILE A 351 0.95 -10.28 -35.12
CA ILE A 351 0.29 -9.75 -36.32
C ILE A 351 0.04 -10.88 -37.33
N GLY A 352 -1.20 -10.99 -37.81
CA GLY A 352 -1.66 -12.03 -38.74
C GLY A 352 -1.96 -13.40 -38.13
N ASN A 353 -1.55 -13.67 -36.88
CA ASN A 353 -1.82 -14.96 -36.22
C ASN A 353 -3.10 -14.92 -35.38
N THR A 354 -3.37 -13.79 -34.72
CA THR A 354 -4.59 -13.55 -33.95
C THR A 354 -5.37 -12.41 -34.59
N THR A 355 -6.59 -12.70 -35.04
CA THR A 355 -7.49 -11.75 -35.71
C THR A 355 -8.79 -11.61 -34.93
N ILE A 356 -9.20 -10.38 -34.63
CA ILE A 356 -10.49 -10.05 -34.04
C ILE A 356 -11.35 -9.36 -35.10
N GLN A 357 -12.55 -9.87 -35.28
CA GLN A 357 -13.56 -9.35 -36.20
C GLN A 357 -14.79 -8.90 -35.42
N ASN A 358 -15.41 -7.81 -35.86
CA ASN A 358 -16.67 -7.37 -35.30
C ASN A 358 -17.84 -8.16 -35.90
N LYS A 359 -18.73 -8.65 -35.04
CA LYS A 359 -19.85 -9.51 -35.43
C LYS A 359 -21.13 -8.71 -35.73
N ASP A 360 -21.64 -7.99 -34.73
CA ASP A 360 -23.00 -7.38 -34.77
C ASP A 360 -23.00 -5.84 -34.68
N SER A 361 -21.89 -5.22 -34.31
CA SER A 361 -21.73 -3.77 -34.10
C SER A 361 -20.58 -3.23 -34.94
N SER A 362 -20.60 -1.95 -35.33
CA SER A 362 -19.44 -1.30 -35.95
C SER A 362 -18.29 -1.08 -34.95
N CYS A 363 -18.58 -1.03 -33.65
CA CYS A 363 -17.61 -0.98 -32.56
C CYS A 363 -17.26 -2.40 -32.12
N VAL A 364 -15.98 -2.75 -32.13
CA VAL A 364 -15.48 -4.03 -31.58
C VAL A 364 -15.01 -3.89 -30.15
N LEU A 365 -14.56 -2.69 -29.75
CA LEU A 365 -13.99 -2.46 -28.44
C LEU A 365 -14.34 -1.08 -27.91
N SER A 366 -14.89 -1.03 -26.71
CA SER A 366 -15.15 0.21 -25.98
C SER A 366 -14.72 0.10 -24.52
N ILE A 367 -14.39 1.23 -23.93
CA ILE A 367 -14.20 1.34 -22.48
C ILE A 367 -15.53 1.74 -21.86
N GLU A 368 -15.95 1.01 -20.83
CA GLU A 368 -17.20 1.30 -20.14
C GLU A 368 -17.19 2.69 -19.52
N SER A 369 -18.36 3.34 -19.49
CA SER A 369 -18.48 4.74 -19.07
C SER A 369 -18.11 5.00 -17.60
N ASP A 370 -18.19 3.97 -16.76
CA ASP A 370 -17.76 3.99 -15.35
C ASP A 370 -16.25 3.73 -15.19
N ASN A 371 -15.54 3.34 -16.24
CA ASN A 371 -14.11 3.05 -16.22
C ASN A 371 -13.27 4.27 -16.62
N LYS A 372 -13.37 5.35 -15.83
CA LYS A 372 -12.75 6.65 -16.14
C LYS A 372 -11.22 6.66 -16.08
N PHE A 373 -10.60 5.67 -15.46
CA PHE A 373 -9.16 5.62 -15.17
C PHE A 373 -8.49 4.38 -15.78
N CYS A 374 -9.01 3.91 -16.91
CA CYS A 374 -8.54 2.71 -17.59
C CYS A 374 -7.11 2.87 -18.15
N LYS A 375 -6.22 1.97 -17.74
CA LYS A 375 -4.90 1.72 -18.33
C LYS A 375 -4.94 0.43 -19.12
N MET A 376 -4.91 0.57 -20.44
CA MET A 376 -5.10 -0.55 -21.35
C MET A 376 -3.92 -0.69 -22.31
N GLU A 377 -3.42 -1.91 -22.44
CA GLU A 377 -2.39 -2.28 -23.41
C GLU A 377 -2.92 -3.38 -24.35
N ILE A 378 -2.73 -3.21 -25.66
CA ILE A 378 -3.04 -4.24 -26.67
C ILE A 378 -1.79 -4.54 -27.48
N ILE A 379 -1.43 -5.83 -27.56
CA ILE A 379 -0.18 -6.27 -28.19
C ILE A 379 -0.45 -7.38 -29.20
N GLY A 380 0.04 -7.23 -30.43
CA GLY A 380 0.15 -8.36 -31.36
C GLY A 380 -1.18 -8.88 -31.91
N ILE A 381 -2.17 -8.01 -32.15
CA ILE A 381 -3.50 -8.40 -32.63
C ILE A 381 -3.80 -7.72 -33.98
N THR A 382 -4.47 -8.47 -34.86
CA THR A 382 -5.05 -7.94 -36.11
C THR A 382 -6.53 -7.66 -35.89
N PHE A 383 -6.98 -6.46 -36.23
CA PHE A 383 -8.38 -6.06 -36.23
C PHE A 383 -8.86 -5.93 -37.66
N GLU A 384 -9.96 -6.61 -37.97
CA GLU A 384 -10.61 -6.55 -39.27
C GLU A 384 -12.09 -6.23 -39.08
N GLN A 385 -12.61 -5.33 -39.91
CA GLN A 385 -14.03 -5.03 -39.88
C GLN A 385 -14.78 -5.85 -40.93
N VAL A 386 -15.71 -6.69 -40.49
CA VAL A 386 -16.58 -7.48 -41.37
C VAL A 386 -17.96 -6.84 -41.45
N ASN A 387 -18.47 -6.30 -40.34
CA ASN A 387 -19.78 -5.66 -40.29
C ASN A 387 -19.66 -4.13 -40.31
N ILE A 388 -20.16 -3.52 -41.39
CA ILE A 388 -20.27 -2.07 -41.54
C ILE A 388 -21.67 -1.73 -41.04
N GLY A 389 -21.81 -1.40 -39.76
CA GLY A 389 -23.12 -1.21 -39.11
C GLY A 389 -24.13 -0.42 -39.96
N THR A 390 -25.42 -0.76 -39.84
CA THR A 390 -26.50 -0.26 -40.71
C THR A 390 -26.92 1.20 -40.45
N SER A 391 -26.32 1.87 -39.46
CA SER A 391 -26.60 3.27 -39.15
C SER A 391 -25.43 4.17 -39.55
N ASN A 392 -25.74 5.26 -40.24
CA ASN A 392 -24.83 6.39 -40.52
C ASN A 392 -24.47 7.16 -39.22
N GLY A 393 -24.13 6.47 -38.13
CA GLY A 393 -23.92 7.04 -36.79
C GLY A 393 -22.57 6.64 -36.16
N ASP A 394 -21.58 7.53 -36.31
CA ASP A 394 -20.47 7.93 -35.41
C ASP A 394 -19.60 6.94 -34.61
N ASN A 395 -19.85 5.63 -34.58
CA ASN A 395 -19.03 4.74 -33.76
C ASN A 395 -17.76 4.29 -34.51
N ALA A 396 -16.61 4.54 -33.88
CA ALA A 396 -15.33 4.03 -34.33
C ALA A 396 -15.23 2.52 -34.08
N LEU A 397 -14.31 1.82 -34.77
CA LEU A 397 -14.05 0.41 -34.45
C LEU A 397 -13.62 0.26 -32.97
N MET A 398 -12.82 1.21 -32.47
CA MET A 398 -12.45 1.32 -31.06
C MET A 398 -12.82 2.69 -30.48
N MET A 399 -13.56 2.69 -29.37
CA MET A 399 -13.94 3.90 -28.64
C MET A 399 -13.31 3.98 -27.26
N ILE A 400 -12.54 5.05 -27.03
CA ILE A 400 -11.87 5.34 -25.76
C ILE A 400 -12.42 6.68 -25.28
N GLN A 401 -13.36 6.64 -24.33
CA GLN A 401 -14.10 7.84 -23.92
C GLN A 401 -13.50 8.55 -22.71
N TYR A 402 -12.84 7.83 -21.78
CA TYR A 402 -12.29 8.38 -20.53
C TYR A 402 -11.06 7.58 -20.05
N GLY A 403 -10.02 8.26 -19.59
CA GLY A 403 -8.80 7.65 -19.02
C GLY A 403 -7.96 8.67 -18.23
N GLU A 404 -7.81 8.48 -16.91
CA GLU A 404 -6.65 9.01 -16.17
C GLU A 404 -5.40 8.32 -16.67
N ILE A 405 -4.36 9.13 -16.77
CA ILE A 405 -3.02 8.62 -16.97
C ILE A 405 -2.17 9.29 -15.90
N ILE A 406 -2.19 8.69 -14.72
CA ILE A 406 -1.11 8.90 -13.77
C ILE A 406 0.09 8.11 -14.28
N ILE A 407 1.08 8.82 -14.83
CA ILE A 407 2.41 8.25 -15.08
C ILE A 407 3.17 8.21 -13.75
N SER A 408 3.00 7.09 -13.05
CA SER A 408 4.11 6.16 -12.83
C SER A 408 3.90 4.92 -13.74
N GLY A 409 3.92 5.14 -15.06
CA GLY A 409 4.07 4.07 -16.06
C GLY A 409 2.83 3.46 -16.73
N GLY A 410 1.80 4.20 -17.17
CA GLY A 410 0.87 3.63 -18.18
C GLY A 410 -0.36 4.47 -18.56
N GLY A 411 -0.60 4.56 -19.88
CA GLY A 411 -1.74 5.15 -20.61
C GLY A 411 -2.37 4.14 -21.59
N PHE A 412 -3.09 4.57 -22.63
CA PHE A 412 -3.57 3.64 -23.67
C PHE A 412 -2.44 3.32 -24.65
N ARG A 413 -2.03 2.05 -24.71
CA ARG A 413 -0.91 1.58 -25.52
C ARG A 413 -1.32 0.54 -26.54
N LEU A 414 -1.01 0.79 -27.81
CA LEU A 414 -1.06 -0.19 -28.88
C LEU A 414 0.36 -0.53 -29.32
N GLU A 415 0.69 -1.81 -29.36
CA GLU A 415 1.98 -2.27 -29.84
C GLU A 415 1.85 -3.43 -30.83
N ARG A 416 2.51 -3.31 -31.99
CA ARG A 416 2.54 -4.40 -32.99
C ARG A 416 1.13 -4.88 -33.35
N CYS A 417 0.19 -3.96 -33.57
CA CYS A 417 -1.17 -4.26 -34.00
C CYS A 417 -1.39 -3.90 -35.47
N GLN A 418 -2.30 -4.58 -36.13
CA GLN A 418 -2.66 -4.31 -37.52
C GLN A 418 -4.17 -4.08 -37.66
N PHE A 419 -4.55 -3.10 -38.46
CA PHE A 419 -5.93 -2.71 -38.75
C PHE A 419 -6.13 -2.81 -40.27
N ILE A 420 -7.03 -3.69 -40.72
CA ILE A 420 -7.29 -3.95 -42.15
C ILE A 420 -8.78 -3.87 -42.49
N ASN A 421 -9.07 -3.42 -43.72
CA ASN A 421 -10.42 -3.43 -44.30
C ASN A 421 -11.49 -2.75 -43.43
N ILE A 422 -11.12 -1.69 -42.71
CA ILE A 422 -12.03 -0.97 -41.83
C ILE A 422 -12.78 0.08 -42.62
N SER A 423 -14.10 0.10 -42.54
CA SER A 423 -14.94 1.12 -43.16
C SER A 423 -15.98 1.64 -42.17
N GLY A 424 -15.93 2.93 -41.85
CA GLY A 424 -16.76 3.54 -40.81
C GLY A 424 -16.37 4.98 -40.51
N ALA A 425 -16.71 5.50 -39.33
CA ALA A 425 -16.39 6.87 -38.95
C ALA A 425 -14.89 7.10 -38.72
N SER A 426 -14.25 6.19 -37.97
CA SER A 426 -12.81 6.13 -37.71
C SER A 426 -12.41 4.72 -37.21
N VAL A 427 -11.12 4.38 -37.24
CA VAL A 427 -10.60 3.14 -36.64
C VAL A 427 -10.54 3.29 -35.12
N ILE A 428 -9.94 4.39 -34.64
CA ILE A 428 -9.78 4.68 -33.22
C ILE A 428 -10.32 6.08 -32.96
N LYS A 429 -11.21 6.21 -31.98
CA LYS A 429 -11.61 7.51 -31.43
C LYS A 429 -11.23 7.57 -29.96
N ALA A 430 -10.25 8.41 -29.65
CA ALA A 430 -9.73 8.63 -28.32
C ALA A 430 -10.11 10.02 -27.81
N VAL A 431 -10.82 10.08 -26.68
CA VAL A 431 -11.12 11.32 -25.95
C VAL A 431 -10.24 11.35 -24.71
N LEU A 432 -9.31 12.30 -24.68
CA LEU A 432 -8.39 12.56 -23.58
C LEU A 432 -8.94 13.74 -22.78
N SER A 433 -9.45 13.48 -21.58
CA SER A 433 -10.17 14.46 -20.76
C SER A 433 -9.41 14.97 -19.55
N ASP A 434 -8.28 14.32 -19.20
CA ASP A 434 -7.55 14.57 -17.96
C ASP A 434 -6.11 15.05 -18.20
N THR A 435 -5.47 15.54 -17.15
CA THR A 435 -4.05 15.89 -17.17
C THR A 435 -3.19 14.65 -17.34
N PHE A 436 -2.14 14.76 -18.15
CA PHE A 436 -1.17 13.69 -18.41
C PHE A 436 -1.71 12.44 -19.15
N SER A 437 -2.90 12.49 -19.76
CA SER A 437 -3.41 11.44 -20.63
C SER A 437 -2.52 11.15 -21.85
N ASP A 438 -1.72 10.08 -21.81
CA ASP A 438 -0.93 9.53 -22.91
C ASP A 438 -1.67 8.51 -23.81
N LEU A 439 -1.71 8.79 -25.11
CA LEU A 439 -1.99 7.83 -26.19
C LEU A 439 -0.67 7.40 -26.83
N ILE A 440 -0.29 6.12 -26.73
CA ILE A 440 0.95 5.59 -27.29
C ILE A 440 0.64 4.51 -28.33
N ILE A 441 1.02 4.73 -29.58
CA ILE A 441 0.85 3.76 -30.66
C ILE A 441 2.22 3.44 -31.26
N ARG A 442 2.61 2.17 -31.25
CA ARG A 442 3.95 1.73 -31.64
C ARG A 442 3.90 0.52 -32.55
N ASP A 443 4.67 0.54 -33.64
CA ASP A 443 4.81 -0.59 -34.56
C ASP A 443 3.47 -1.05 -35.15
N CYS A 444 2.50 -0.14 -35.32
CA CYS A 444 1.14 -0.46 -35.80
C CYS A 444 0.93 -0.18 -37.29
N LYS A 445 0.05 -0.93 -37.95
CA LYS A 445 -0.29 -0.76 -39.37
C LYS A 445 -1.77 -0.49 -39.57
N PHE A 446 -2.11 0.55 -40.33
CA PHE A 446 -3.46 0.93 -40.74
C PHE A 446 -3.53 0.86 -42.26
N ASN A 447 -4.16 -0.19 -42.78
CA ASN A 447 -4.17 -0.50 -44.20
C ASN A 447 -5.59 -0.69 -44.76
N GLN A 448 -5.90 -0.05 -45.89
CA GLN A 448 -7.22 -0.15 -46.54
C GLN A 448 -8.38 0.32 -45.65
N CYS A 449 -8.14 1.33 -44.81
CA CYS A 449 -9.19 1.96 -44.01
C CYS A 449 -9.94 3.04 -44.83
N VAL A 450 -11.27 2.98 -44.87
CA VAL A 450 -12.17 3.93 -45.55
C VAL A 450 -12.96 4.69 -44.49
N ASN A 451 -12.56 5.92 -44.19
CA ASN A 451 -13.21 6.72 -43.14
C ASN A 451 -14.21 7.69 -43.77
N THR A 452 -15.50 7.54 -43.45
CA THR A 452 -16.57 8.31 -44.10
C THR A 452 -16.78 9.70 -43.48
N LEU A 453 -16.29 9.94 -42.24
CA LEU A 453 -16.55 11.14 -41.47
C LEU A 453 -15.27 11.83 -40.94
N GLU A 454 -14.31 11.08 -40.41
CA GLU A 454 -13.12 11.64 -39.73
C GLU A 454 -11.80 10.95 -40.15
N GLY A 455 -10.71 11.18 -39.39
CA GLY A 455 -9.42 10.50 -39.63
C GLY A 455 -9.48 9.01 -39.27
N SER A 456 -8.55 8.19 -39.78
CA SER A 456 -8.39 6.79 -39.32
C SER A 456 -8.22 6.75 -37.80
N ILE A 457 -7.52 7.72 -37.24
CA ILE A 457 -7.45 7.92 -35.79
C ILE A 457 -7.92 9.33 -35.48
N VAL A 458 -8.86 9.46 -34.56
CA VAL A 458 -9.36 10.74 -34.05
C VAL A 458 -8.97 10.86 -32.60
N VAL A 459 -8.20 11.89 -32.26
CA VAL A 459 -7.82 12.19 -30.88
C VAL A 459 -8.46 13.52 -30.48
N THR A 460 -9.24 13.53 -29.42
CA THR A 460 -9.97 14.71 -28.92
C THR A 460 -9.50 15.07 -27.52
N ASN A 461 -9.09 16.32 -27.27
CA ASN A 461 -8.77 16.80 -25.93
C ASN A 461 -9.96 17.59 -25.40
N SER A 462 -10.64 17.02 -24.40
CA SER A 462 -11.79 17.63 -23.74
C SER A 462 -11.45 18.31 -22.40
N MET A 463 -10.17 18.34 -22.00
CA MET A 463 -9.72 19.04 -20.80
C MET A 463 -10.22 20.48 -20.79
N ILE A 464 -10.89 20.90 -19.71
CA ILE A 464 -11.40 22.26 -19.57
C ILE A 464 -10.22 23.23 -19.40
N ASN A 465 -10.09 24.20 -20.30
CA ASN A 465 -9.07 25.25 -20.18
C ASN A 465 -9.33 26.07 -18.91
N ASN A 466 -8.48 25.93 -17.89
CA ASN A 466 -8.54 26.78 -16.71
C ASN A 466 -7.92 28.15 -17.02
N PRO A 467 -8.70 29.25 -17.10
CA PRO A 467 -8.21 30.57 -17.51
C PRO A 467 -7.23 31.19 -16.50
N THR A 468 -7.11 30.64 -15.28
CA THR A 468 -6.17 31.10 -14.26
C THR A 468 -4.75 30.57 -14.45
N ILE A 469 -4.59 29.55 -15.30
CA ILE A 469 -3.32 28.89 -15.59
C ILE A 469 -2.74 29.50 -16.88
N SER A 470 -1.43 29.79 -16.89
CA SER A 470 -0.79 30.30 -18.10
C SER A 470 -0.92 29.29 -19.26
N LYS A 471 -1.03 29.76 -20.50
CA LYS A 471 -1.07 28.86 -21.69
C LYS A 471 0.09 27.86 -21.72
N VAL A 472 1.26 28.29 -21.22
CA VAL A 472 2.46 27.46 -21.08
C VAL A 472 2.25 26.30 -20.12
N GLN A 473 1.62 26.54 -18.96
CA GLN A 473 1.28 25.49 -17.99
C GLN A 473 0.17 24.59 -18.51
N GLN A 474 -0.84 25.14 -19.19
CA GLN A 474 -1.90 24.36 -19.85
C GLN A 474 -1.32 23.35 -20.86
N ILE A 475 -0.29 23.74 -21.62
CA ILE A 475 0.42 22.83 -22.53
C ILE A 475 1.25 21.78 -21.77
N LEU A 476 1.85 22.10 -20.62
CA LEU A 476 2.69 21.14 -19.88
C LEU A 476 1.87 20.01 -19.23
N ILE A 477 0.64 20.32 -18.82
CA ILE A 477 -0.28 19.35 -18.24
C ILE A 477 -1.17 18.69 -19.30
N SER A 478 -1.09 19.12 -20.57
CA SER A 478 -1.97 18.61 -21.63
C SER A 478 -1.64 17.15 -21.98
N PRO A 479 -2.64 16.36 -22.43
CA PRO A 479 -2.47 15.01 -22.93
C PRO A 479 -1.36 14.88 -23.98
N ILE A 480 -0.64 13.75 -23.99
CA ILE A 480 0.39 13.41 -24.97
C ILE A 480 -0.14 12.35 -25.94
N SER A 481 0.15 12.47 -27.23
CA SER A 481 -0.13 11.44 -28.23
C SER A 481 1.12 11.14 -29.04
N THR A 482 1.67 9.93 -28.88
CA THR A 482 2.92 9.49 -29.51
C THR A 482 2.67 8.34 -30.46
N PHE A 483 3.17 8.46 -31.69
CA PHE A 483 3.12 7.45 -32.74
C PHE A 483 4.54 7.09 -33.13
N THR A 484 4.92 5.82 -33.04
CA THR A 484 6.28 5.34 -33.35
C THR A 484 6.23 4.19 -34.35
N ARG A 485 6.95 4.28 -35.47
CA ARG A 485 7.02 3.24 -36.52
C ARG A 485 5.64 2.74 -36.98
N CYS A 486 4.68 3.66 -37.12
CA CYS A 486 3.34 3.33 -37.60
C CYS A 486 3.23 3.52 -39.11
N GLU A 487 2.46 2.67 -39.80
CA GLU A 487 2.24 2.74 -41.25
C GLU A 487 0.76 3.04 -41.56
N PHE A 488 0.49 4.07 -42.34
CA PHE A 488 -0.84 4.43 -42.85
C PHE A 488 -0.80 4.34 -44.39
N THR A 489 -1.36 3.26 -44.95
CA THR A 489 -1.24 2.93 -46.37
C THR A 489 -2.56 2.51 -46.99
N SER A 490 -2.81 2.89 -48.23
CA SER A 490 -4.04 2.61 -48.98
C SER A 490 -5.32 3.05 -48.27
N ASN A 491 -5.26 4.05 -47.39
CA ASN A 491 -6.43 4.56 -46.68
C ASN A 491 -7.11 5.66 -47.51
N ILE A 492 -8.45 5.70 -47.55
CA ILE A 492 -9.23 6.60 -48.42
C ILE A 492 -10.08 7.53 -47.55
N GLN A 493 -10.34 8.77 -48.00
CA GLN A 493 -11.17 9.78 -47.30
C GLN A 493 -10.63 10.12 -45.88
N ASN A 494 -9.55 10.90 -45.78
CA ASN A 494 -8.87 11.25 -44.50
C ASN A 494 -8.19 10.05 -43.81
N GLY A 495 -7.41 9.29 -44.55
CA GLY A 495 -6.78 8.05 -44.07
C GLY A 495 -5.71 8.13 -42.97
N GLY A 496 -5.45 9.32 -42.41
CA GLY A 496 -4.41 9.57 -41.40
C GLY A 496 -4.96 9.85 -40.00
N VAL A 497 -4.41 10.85 -39.30
CA VAL A 497 -4.75 11.16 -37.90
C VAL A 497 -5.38 12.56 -37.81
N LYS A 498 -6.47 12.70 -37.06
CA LYS A 498 -7.20 13.96 -36.84
C LYS A 498 -7.17 14.33 -35.35
N PHE A 499 -6.76 15.56 -35.03
CA PHE A 499 -6.75 16.09 -33.67
C PHE A 499 -7.83 17.15 -33.46
N LEU A 500 -8.62 17.03 -32.40
CA LEU A 500 -9.79 17.85 -32.07
C LEU A 500 -9.73 18.39 -30.63
N GLY A 501 -10.35 19.54 -30.36
CA GLY A 501 -10.41 20.12 -29.01
C GLY A 501 -9.18 20.95 -28.60
N ASN A 502 -8.86 20.93 -27.31
CA ASN A 502 -7.87 21.81 -26.67
C ASN A 502 -6.41 21.42 -26.95
N TYR A 503 -5.43 22.07 -26.30
CA TYR A 503 -3.99 21.89 -26.56
C TYR A 503 -3.54 20.43 -26.36
N PHE A 504 -2.69 19.91 -27.24
CA PHE A 504 -2.07 18.57 -27.11
C PHE A 504 -0.57 18.65 -27.25
N GLN A 505 0.13 17.68 -26.65
CA GLN A 505 1.48 17.32 -27.06
C GLN A 505 1.39 16.15 -28.05
N ILE A 506 2.01 16.27 -29.22
CA ILE A 506 1.90 15.26 -30.29
C ILE A 506 3.31 14.93 -30.81
N GLY A 507 3.63 13.65 -30.91
CA GLY A 507 4.89 13.15 -31.45
C GLY A 507 4.68 12.07 -32.51
N PHE A 508 5.36 12.20 -33.66
CA PHE A 508 5.47 11.13 -34.65
C PHE A 508 6.95 10.78 -34.86
N VAL A 509 7.30 9.50 -34.71
CA VAL A 509 8.66 8.96 -34.85
C VAL A 509 8.63 7.86 -35.91
N GLN A 510 9.36 8.01 -37.02
CA GLN A 510 9.48 6.97 -38.05
C GLN A 510 8.13 6.45 -38.62
N CYS A 511 7.07 7.27 -38.65
CA CYS A 511 5.78 6.88 -39.22
C CYS A 511 5.74 7.09 -40.75
N VAL A 512 5.01 6.24 -41.46
CA VAL A 512 4.80 6.30 -42.92
C VAL A 512 3.35 6.70 -43.19
N PHE A 513 3.15 7.74 -44.00
CA PHE A 513 1.85 8.15 -44.53
C PHE A 513 1.93 8.16 -46.06
N ASP A 514 1.01 7.51 -46.74
CA ASP A 514 0.91 7.59 -48.19
C ASP A 514 0.18 8.85 -48.67
N SER A 515 0.04 9.03 -49.99
CA SER A 515 -0.55 10.24 -50.58
C SER A 515 -2.02 10.47 -50.24
N THR A 516 -2.71 9.47 -49.68
CA THR A 516 -4.14 9.54 -49.34
C THR A 516 -4.39 9.66 -47.83
N SER A 517 -3.33 9.60 -47.02
CA SER A 517 -3.38 9.73 -45.56
C SER A 517 -2.76 11.04 -45.10
N THR A 518 -3.53 11.90 -44.42
CA THR A 518 -3.04 13.20 -43.93
C THR A 518 -3.24 13.37 -42.43
N ILE A 519 -2.37 14.19 -41.82
CA ILE A 519 -2.55 14.65 -40.44
C ILE A 519 -3.35 15.95 -40.50
N SER A 520 -4.46 16.03 -39.76
CA SER A 520 -5.33 17.20 -39.73
C SER A 520 -5.63 17.67 -38.31
N TYR A 521 -5.93 18.96 -38.16
CA TYR A 521 -6.18 19.64 -36.89
C TYR A 521 -7.47 20.46 -37.00
N SER A 522 -8.21 20.63 -35.90
CA SER A 522 -9.42 21.47 -35.88
C SER A 522 -9.12 22.96 -36.10
N ASP A 523 -10.11 23.72 -36.59
CA ASP A 523 -9.97 25.16 -36.91
C ASP A 523 -9.58 26.02 -35.69
N GLN A 524 -9.82 25.53 -34.47
CA GLN A 524 -9.42 26.20 -33.23
C GLN A 524 -7.90 26.33 -33.08
N TRP A 525 -7.12 25.61 -33.88
CA TRP A 525 -5.65 25.68 -33.95
C TRP A 525 -5.14 26.76 -34.93
N ASN A 526 -6.01 27.45 -35.66
CA ASN A 526 -5.63 28.54 -36.58
C ASN A 526 -5.53 29.89 -35.86
N ASN A 527 -4.56 30.03 -34.94
CA ASN A 527 -4.20 31.34 -34.39
C ASN A 527 -2.94 31.85 -35.10
N LEU A 528 -2.96 33.10 -35.60
CA LEU A 528 -1.89 33.73 -36.38
C LEU A 528 -0.54 33.84 -35.64
N ASN A 529 -0.55 33.69 -34.31
CA ASN A 529 0.64 33.66 -33.45
C ASN A 529 1.03 32.22 -32.99
N GLY A 530 0.37 31.19 -33.51
CA GLY A 530 0.45 29.80 -33.02
C GLY A 530 1.16 28.81 -33.95
N ASN A 531 1.97 29.28 -34.90
CA ASN A 531 2.74 28.40 -35.79
C ASN A 531 3.79 27.55 -35.05
N GLU A 532 4.13 27.87 -33.79
CA GLU A 532 5.07 27.10 -32.95
C GLU A 532 4.48 25.82 -32.33
N ILE A 533 3.16 25.62 -32.42
CA ILE A 533 2.46 24.45 -31.82
C ILE A 533 2.00 23.46 -32.92
N LYS A 534 2.33 23.71 -34.18
CA LYS A 534 2.02 22.79 -35.30
C LYS A 534 3.25 21.91 -35.58
N SER A 535 3.18 20.65 -35.11
CA SER A 535 4.10 19.54 -35.38
C SER A 535 5.48 19.57 -34.69
N TYR A 536 5.73 18.57 -33.84
CA TYR A 536 7.08 18.03 -33.60
C TYR A 536 7.13 16.65 -34.26
N SER A 537 7.57 16.60 -35.51
CA SER A 537 8.02 15.34 -36.12
C SER A 537 9.37 15.01 -35.49
N PHE A 538 9.43 13.94 -34.73
CA PHE A 538 10.67 13.37 -34.21
C PHE A 538 11.24 12.42 -35.26
N GLY A 539 11.75 12.95 -36.37
CA GLY A 539 12.54 12.21 -37.37
C GLY A 539 11.78 11.13 -38.15
N GLY A 540 11.50 11.39 -39.42
CA GLY A 540 10.83 10.40 -40.28
C GLY A 540 10.59 10.73 -41.75
N CYS A 541 10.87 11.95 -42.24
CA CYS A 541 11.06 12.14 -43.68
C CYS A 541 12.53 11.82 -44.00
N THR A 542 12.76 10.86 -44.89
CA THR A 542 14.06 10.25 -45.19
C THR A 542 15.15 11.27 -45.54
N GLY A 543 16.12 11.43 -44.64
CA GLY A 543 17.38 12.12 -44.86
C GLY A 543 18.37 11.74 -43.75
N ASN A 544 19.38 10.94 -44.08
CA ASN A 544 20.44 10.52 -43.16
C ASN A 544 21.17 11.76 -42.60
N ALA A 545 21.18 11.94 -41.28
CA ALA A 545 22.07 12.87 -40.59
C ALA A 545 22.99 12.09 -39.64
N SER A 546 24.30 12.31 -39.78
CA SER A 546 25.35 11.79 -38.90
C SER A 546 25.30 12.44 -37.51
N SER A 547 25.71 11.69 -36.49
CA SER A 547 25.92 12.18 -35.12
C SER A 547 26.91 13.35 -35.08
N GLU A 548 26.48 14.51 -34.58
CA GLU A 548 27.35 15.68 -34.34
C GLU A 548 27.43 16.00 -32.84
N SER A 549 28.66 16.17 -32.33
CA SER A 549 28.94 16.68 -30.98
C SER A 549 29.22 18.17 -31.07
N PHE A 550 28.65 18.99 -30.17
CA PHE A 550 28.82 20.45 -30.20
C PHE A 550 29.47 20.98 -28.92
N SER A 551 30.49 21.84 -29.07
CA SER A 551 31.06 22.62 -27.97
C SER A 551 30.69 24.09 -28.09
N ILE A 552 30.10 24.64 -27.04
CA ILE A 552 29.84 26.07 -26.90
C ILE A 552 30.98 26.65 -26.08
N ASN A 553 31.84 27.48 -26.68
CA ASN A 553 32.93 28.16 -25.99
C ASN A 553 32.80 29.67 -26.21
N ILE A 554 33.05 30.45 -25.16
CA ILE A 554 32.87 31.90 -25.08
C ILE A 554 33.77 32.67 -26.08
N THR A 555 34.71 31.97 -26.72
CA THR A 555 35.74 32.56 -27.58
C THR A 555 35.58 32.26 -29.08
N GLY A 556 34.54 31.53 -29.52
CA GLY A 556 34.34 31.20 -30.93
C GLY A 556 32.86 31.19 -31.34
N SER A 557 32.53 32.01 -32.35
CA SER A 557 31.25 32.10 -33.08
C SER A 557 30.51 30.76 -33.17
N SER A 558 29.29 30.61 -32.62
CA SER A 558 28.06 31.11 -33.28
C SER A 558 26.88 31.41 -32.33
N TYR A 559 27.03 31.28 -31.01
CA TYR A 559 25.92 31.45 -30.05
C TYR A 559 26.38 32.29 -28.85
N SER A 560 25.67 33.38 -28.55
CA SER A 560 26.00 34.28 -27.43
C SER A 560 25.36 33.89 -26.11
N SER A 561 24.53 32.83 -26.10
CA SER A 561 23.84 32.31 -24.91
C SER A 561 23.51 30.82 -25.03
N ILE A 562 23.33 30.14 -23.89
CA ILE A 562 22.90 28.74 -23.82
C ILE A 562 21.48 28.58 -24.41
N ILE A 563 20.63 29.60 -24.24
CA ILE A 563 19.27 29.66 -24.81
C ILE A 563 19.28 29.62 -26.34
N GLN A 564 20.16 30.37 -26.98
CA GLN A 564 20.24 30.38 -28.45
C GLN A 564 20.69 29.04 -29.00
N ALA A 565 21.56 28.31 -28.30
CA ALA A 565 22.02 27.00 -28.73
C ALA A 565 20.95 25.90 -28.55
N ILE A 566 20.21 25.91 -27.43
CA ILE A 566 19.13 24.94 -27.16
C ILE A 566 17.93 25.17 -28.09
N ASN A 567 17.53 26.43 -28.31
CA ASN A 567 16.35 26.76 -29.12
C ASN A 567 16.55 26.55 -30.63
N GLN A 568 17.79 26.39 -31.11
CA GLN A 568 18.07 26.26 -32.55
C GLN A 568 18.26 24.82 -33.06
N LYS A 569 18.19 23.77 -32.22
CA LYS A 569 18.29 22.37 -32.70
C LYS A 569 17.18 21.47 -32.18
N THR A 570 16.29 21.12 -33.11
CA THR A 570 15.27 20.08 -33.04
C THR A 570 15.81 18.75 -33.57
N GLN A 571 16.61 18.01 -32.80
CA GLN A 571 16.99 16.63 -33.14
C GLN A 571 16.38 15.63 -32.16
N GLY A 572 15.57 14.72 -32.70
CA GLY A 572 14.86 13.68 -31.96
C GLY A 572 15.66 12.39 -31.79
N GLY A 573 15.54 11.81 -30.60
CA GLY A 573 15.29 10.39 -30.37
C GLY A 573 16.37 9.34 -30.64
N GLN A 574 17.33 9.52 -31.54
CA GLN A 574 18.33 8.47 -31.84
C GLN A 574 19.78 8.94 -32.01
N SER A 575 20.08 10.21 -31.75
CA SER A 575 21.44 10.72 -31.75
C SER A 575 21.79 11.33 -30.40
N LEU A 576 22.97 10.96 -29.88
CA LEU A 576 23.56 11.47 -28.65
C LEU A 576 23.67 13.01 -28.70
N LEU A 577 22.75 13.74 -28.06
CA LEU A 577 22.92 15.19 -27.88
C LEU A 577 23.98 15.43 -26.81
N THR A 578 25.23 15.60 -27.24
CA THR A 578 26.32 16.00 -26.33
C THR A 578 26.48 17.50 -26.41
N LEU A 579 25.97 18.21 -25.40
CA LEU A 579 26.15 19.64 -25.23
C LEU A 579 27.38 19.88 -24.36
N PHE A 580 28.53 20.24 -24.96
CA PHE A 580 29.69 20.68 -24.18
C PHE A 580 29.59 22.18 -23.91
N VAL A 581 29.15 22.55 -22.70
CA VAL A 581 29.23 23.94 -22.23
C VAL A 581 30.67 24.20 -21.76
N GLY A 582 31.38 25.10 -22.46
CA GLY A 582 32.77 25.46 -22.18
C GLY A 582 32.94 26.39 -20.96
N GLN A 583 34.19 26.62 -20.56
CA GLN A 583 34.56 27.43 -19.39
C GLN A 583 34.13 28.90 -19.49
N GLY A 584 33.40 29.38 -18.48
CA GLY A 584 33.27 30.77 -18.05
C GLY A 584 31.93 31.11 -17.38
N THR A 585 31.69 32.39 -17.05
CA THR A 585 30.49 32.84 -16.33
C THR A 585 29.38 33.19 -17.32
N TRP A 586 28.33 32.37 -17.38
CA TRP A 586 27.17 32.60 -18.23
C TRP A 586 26.16 33.47 -17.47
N GLN A 587 26.17 34.78 -17.76
CA GLN A 587 25.15 35.74 -17.31
C GLN A 587 24.22 36.02 -18.50
N ASP A 588 23.00 35.52 -18.43
CA ASP A 588 21.97 35.80 -19.42
C ASP A 588 20.84 36.59 -18.74
N ASP A 589 20.69 37.86 -19.13
CA ASP A 589 19.54 38.68 -18.74
C ASP A 589 18.33 38.20 -19.55
N GLY A 590 17.45 37.45 -18.90
CA GLY A 590 16.38 36.73 -19.58
C GLY A 590 16.73 35.27 -19.91
N LEU A 591 17.73 34.68 -19.24
CA LEU A 591 17.75 33.22 -19.05
C LEU A 591 16.56 32.81 -18.17
N MET A 592 15.38 32.73 -18.77
CA MET A 592 14.25 32.02 -18.19
C MET A 592 14.53 30.51 -18.28
N ILE A 593 15.49 30.02 -17.49
CA ILE A 593 15.40 28.68 -16.88
C ILE A 593 14.54 28.84 -15.61
N GLY A 594 13.34 29.40 -15.82
CA GLY A 594 12.32 29.64 -14.83
C GLY A 594 11.07 28.96 -15.35
N ALA A 595 10.65 27.90 -14.65
CA ALA A 595 9.44 27.09 -14.88
C ALA A 595 9.41 26.11 -16.07
N ARG A 596 10.52 25.81 -16.76
CA ARG A 596 10.60 24.66 -17.68
C ARG A 596 11.92 23.91 -17.53
N SER A 597 11.83 22.78 -16.84
CA SER A 597 12.85 21.78 -16.56
C SER A 597 13.62 21.39 -17.83
N ILE A 598 14.93 21.15 -17.72
CA ILE A 598 15.64 20.38 -18.75
C ILE A 598 15.14 18.93 -18.59
N LYS A 599 14.12 18.56 -19.37
CA LYS A 599 13.53 17.22 -19.41
C LYS A 599 14.37 16.37 -20.36
N ILE A 600 15.12 15.41 -19.82
CA ILE A 600 15.75 14.36 -20.61
C ILE A 600 14.79 13.16 -20.60
N GLU A 601 14.28 12.77 -21.75
CA GLU A 601 13.52 11.54 -21.95
C GLU A 601 14.28 10.59 -22.86
N GLY A 602 14.48 9.34 -22.43
CA GLY A 602 15.15 8.28 -23.19
C GLY A 602 16.61 8.01 -22.78
N SER A 603 17.34 7.18 -23.54
CA SER A 603 18.72 6.71 -23.28
C SER A 603 19.82 7.78 -23.49
N GLY A 604 19.49 9.06 -23.32
CA GLY A 604 20.39 10.18 -23.54
C GLY A 604 21.30 10.49 -22.35
N LYS A 605 22.46 11.10 -22.60
CA LYS A 605 23.39 11.59 -21.56
C LYS A 605 23.46 13.12 -21.61
N LEU A 606 23.13 13.80 -20.50
CA LEU A 606 23.39 15.22 -20.31
C LEU A 606 24.69 15.39 -19.55
N THR A 607 25.66 16.12 -20.11
CA THR A 607 26.91 16.47 -19.43
C THR A 607 26.97 17.98 -19.19
N ILE A 608 27.11 18.41 -17.95
CA ILE A 608 27.32 19.83 -17.60
C ILE A 608 28.69 19.94 -16.92
N GLN A 609 29.57 20.77 -17.46
CA GLN A 609 30.91 20.96 -16.90
C GLN A 609 31.23 22.44 -16.65
N ASN A 610 31.91 22.73 -15.54
CA ASN A 610 32.44 24.06 -15.22
C ASN A 610 31.38 25.19 -15.25
N ALA A 611 30.19 24.93 -14.69
CA ALA A 611 29.04 25.82 -14.79
C ALA A 611 28.49 26.23 -13.42
N GLN A 612 27.75 27.34 -13.35
CA GLN A 612 26.96 27.73 -12.18
C GLN A 612 25.48 27.78 -12.55
N LEU A 613 24.64 27.04 -11.83
CA LEU A 613 23.18 26.99 -12.00
C LEU A 613 22.50 27.69 -10.81
N GLN A 614 21.58 28.61 -11.10
CA GLN A 614 20.82 29.34 -10.07
C GLN A 614 19.35 28.94 -10.10
N GLN A 615 18.84 28.38 -9.01
CA GLN A 615 17.43 27.99 -8.85
C GLN A 615 16.57 29.20 -8.48
N VAL A 616 15.52 29.47 -9.26
CA VAL A 616 14.51 30.48 -8.93
C VAL A 616 13.36 29.83 -8.16
N THR A 617 12.87 30.50 -7.11
CA THR A 617 11.71 30.01 -6.36
C THR A 617 10.42 29.98 -7.17
N SER A 618 9.66 28.89 -7.04
CA SER A 618 8.31 28.71 -7.57
C SER A 618 7.34 28.40 -6.44
N THR A 619 6.05 28.68 -6.63
CA THR A 619 4.96 28.25 -5.75
C THR A 619 4.36 26.90 -6.16
N GLN A 620 4.73 26.39 -7.34
CA GLN A 620 4.27 25.11 -7.89
C GLN A 620 5.44 24.12 -8.02
N PHE A 621 5.17 22.85 -7.74
CA PHE A 621 6.10 21.74 -7.94
C PHE A 621 6.32 21.47 -9.44
N TYR A 622 7.58 21.36 -9.86
CA TYR A 622 7.98 21.11 -11.25
C TYR A 622 9.06 20.00 -11.38
N GLY A 623 9.21 19.17 -10.35
CA GLY A 623 10.25 18.13 -10.29
C GLY A 623 11.56 18.71 -9.78
N GLY A 624 12.32 19.43 -10.62
CA GLY A 624 13.53 20.15 -10.23
C GLY A 624 14.18 20.92 -11.39
N ILE A 625 15.35 21.53 -11.15
CA ILE A 625 16.11 22.23 -12.22
C ILE A 625 16.57 21.20 -13.27
N LEU A 626 17.03 20.05 -12.79
CA LEU A 626 17.40 18.90 -13.60
C LEU A 626 16.40 17.77 -13.32
N VAL A 627 15.76 17.27 -14.38
CA VAL A 627 14.77 16.19 -14.29
C VAL A 627 15.16 15.04 -15.22
N LEU A 628 15.35 13.85 -14.63
CA LEU A 628 15.64 12.62 -15.36
C LEU A 628 14.42 11.70 -15.36
N ARG A 629 13.89 11.40 -16.55
CA ARG A 629 12.77 10.46 -16.75
C ARG A 629 13.18 9.38 -17.75
N GLY A 630 13.32 8.14 -17.29
CA GLY A 630 13.78 6.99 -18.08
C GLY A 630 15.27 6.67 -17.89
N ASP A 631 15.81 5.76 -18.70
CA ASP A 631 17.15 5.15 -18.54
C ASP A 631 18.32 6.05 -18.96
N GLY A 632 18.16 7.37 -18.89
CA GLY A 632 19.19 8.34 -19.27
C GLY A 632 20.25 8.57 -18.19
N ILE A 633 21.24 9.41 -18.49
CA ILE A 633 22.33 9.75 -17.56
C ILE A 633 22.44 11.26 -17.39
N ILE A 634 22.49 11.74 -16.15
CA ILE A 634 22.93 13.10 -15.81
C ILE A 634 24.37 13.02 -15.30
N ASP A 635 25.30 13.75 -15.94
CA ASP A 635 26.70 13.82 -15.58
C ASP A 635 27.11 15.28 -15.31
N LEU A 636 27.42 15.60 -14.05
CA LEU A 636 27.81 16.93 -13.60
C LEU A 636 29.28 16.92 -13.19
N THR A 637 30.11 17.80 -13.75
CA THR A 637 31.51 17.97 -13.35
C THR A 637 31.84 19.44 -13.07
N ASN A 638 32.38 19.80 -11.90
CA ASN A 638 32.71 21.20 -11.59
C ASN A 638 31.50 22.15 -11.68
N VAL A 639 30.32 21.72 -11.22
CA VAL A 639 29.08 22.51 -11.27
C VAL A 639 28.71 23.07 -9.91
N VAL A 640 28.37 24.36 -9.84
CA VAL A 640 27.85 25.02 -8.64
C VAL A 640 26.35 25.22 -8.78
N ILE A 641 25.55 24.65 -7.89
CA ILE A 641 24.09 24.82 -7.84
C ILE A 641 23.74 25.63 -6.59
N LYS A 642 23.00 26.72 -6.75
CA LYS A 642 22.56 27.55 -5.61
C LYS A 642 21.17 28.12 -5.81
N GLN A 643 20.47 28.42 -4.73
CA GLN A 643 19.21 29.14 -4.79
C GLN A 643 19.44 30.65 -4.98
N ARG A 644 18.65 31.29 -5.86
CA ARG A 644 18.72 32.73 -6.10
C ARG A 644 18.08 33.52 -4.96
N GLU A 645 16.84 33.19 -4.58
CA GLU A 645 16.11 33.87 -3.51
C GLU A 645 16.20 33.12 -2.18
N LEU A 646 17.26 33.33 -1.40
CA LEU A 646 17.51 32.61 -0.13
C LEU A 646 16.45 32.79 0.97
N VAL A 647 15.52 33.74 0.81
CA VAL A 647 14.46 34.04 1.79
C VAL A 647 13.18 33.21 1.53
N LEU A 648 13.02 32.67 0.33
CA LEU A 648 11.81 31.94 -0.05
C LEU A 648 12.05 30.43 -0.04
N ASN A 649 11.03 29.65 0.30
CA ASN A 649 11.11 28.20 0.30
C ASN A 649 10.76 27.64 -1.10
N GLN A 650 11.58 26.76 -1.64
CA GLN A 650 11.40 26.05 -2.90
C GLN A 650 10.34 24.97 -2.79
N THR A 651 9.43 24.92 -3.75
CA THR A 651 8.46 23.81 -3.88
C THR A 651 8.92 22.71 -4.84
N SER A 652 10.19 22.67 -5.24
CA SER A 652 10.74 21.69 -6.20
C SER A 652 12.18 21.31 -5.87
N ASN A 653 12.61 20.12 -6.28
CA ASN A 653 13.96 19.62 -6.01
C ASN A 653 15.01 20.40 -6.82
N SER A 654 16.30 20.24 -6.52
CA SER A 654 17.35 20.70 -7.45
C SER A 654 17.57 19.68 -8.56
N ILE A 655 17.62 18.39 -8.20
CA ILE A 655 17.64 17.24 -9.11
C ILE A 655 16.52 16.28 -8.73
N TYR A 656 15.72 15.86 -9.70
CA TYR A 656 14.66 14.88 -9.52
C TYR A 656 14.78 13.79 -10.58
N ALA A 657 14.92 12.54 -10.15
CA ALA A 657 15.09 11.41 -11.04
C ALA A 657 14.09 10.30 -10.72
N THR A 658 13.37 9.85 -11.75
CA THR A 658 12.48 8.69 -11.62
C THR A 658 13.14 7.39 -12.07
N ALA A 659 14.15 7.45 -12.95
CA ALA A 659 14.93 6.31 -13.43
C ALA A 659 16.33 6.76 -13.90
N GLY A 660 17.15 5.83 -14.41
CA GLY A 660 18.46 6.13 -15.00
C GLY A 660 19.59 6.35 -13.98
N ASP A 661 20.67 7.00 -14.42
CA ASP A 661 21.89 7.20 -13.61
C ASP A 661 22.22 8.69 -13.39
N ILE A 662 22.70 9.02 -12.21
CA ILE A 662 23.23 10.35 -11.87
C ILE A 662 24.68 10.23 -11.42
N ILE A 663 25.56 10.96 -12.09
CA ILE A 663 26.99 11.07 -11.80
C ILE A 663 27.31 12.53 -11.48
N ILE A 664 27.88 12.79 -10.30
CA ILE A 664 28.22 14.14 -9.83
C ILE A 664 29.67 14.13 -9.34
N THR A 665 30.52 14.95 -9.93
CA THR A 665 31.96 15.01 -9.60
C THR A 665 32.42 16.44 -9.38
N ASN A 666 33.07 16.71 -8.25
CA ASN A 666 33.65 18.03 -7.93
C ASN A 666 32.63 19.19 -8.02
N CYS A 667 31.40 18.95 -7.58
CA CYS A 667 30.32 19.94 -7.62
C CYS A 667 30.12 20.63 -6.25
N SER A 668 29.32 21.68 -6.21
CA SER A 668 28.90 22.34 -4.96
C SER A 668 27.40 22.66 -4.99
N PHE A 669 26.64 22.13 -4.04
CA PHE A 669 25.27 22.54 -3.74
C PHE A 669 25.31 23.50 -2.55
N GLU A 670 25.07 24.77 -2.84
CA GLU A 670 25.05 25.85 -1.86
C GLU A 670 23.62 26.07 -1.33
N LYS A 671 23.51 26.86 -0.27
CA LYS A 671 22.29 27.12 0.52
C LYS A 671 21.00 27.13 -0.31
N ALA A 672 20.05 26.28 0.10
CA ALA A 672 18.69 26.24 -0.42
C ALA A 672 17.69 25.89 0.69
N SER A 673 16.50 26.49 0.64
CA SER A 673 15.41 26.24 1.58
C SER A 673 14.23 25.63 0.84
N PHE A 674 13.63 24.56 1.35
CA PHE A 674 12.55 23.83 0.71
C PHE A 674 11.26 23.89 1.53
N LYS A 675 10.12 23.87 0.85
CA LYS A 675 8.78 23.94 1.44
C LYS A 675 8.22 22.53 1.56
N ASN A 676 8.50 21.88 2.69
CA ASN A 676 7.88 20.60 3.04
C ASN A 676 6.78 20.83 4.08
N ASP A 677 5.60 20.29 3.82
CA ASP A 677 4.45 20.32 4.73
C ASP A 677 4.10 18.89 5.12
N PHE A 678 3.83 18.67 6.40
CA PHE A 678 3.55 17.35 6.97
C PHE A 678 2.35 16.66 6.33
N LEU A 679 1.35 17.42 5.84
CA LEU A 679 0.14 16.88 5.23
C LEU A 679 0.26 16.61 3.72
N GLN A 680 1.41 16.89 3.11
CA GLN A 680 1.59 16.71 1.66
C GLN A 680 2.16 15.33 1.33
N SER A 681 1.71 14.75 0.22
CA SER A 681 2.24 13.48 -0.29
C SER A 681 3.62 13.63 -0.95
N ILE A 682 3.91 14.82 -1.51
CA ILE A 682 5.15 15.09 -2.22
C ILE A 682 6.06 15.92 -1.32
N HIS A 683 7.26 15.40 -1.11
CA HIS A 683 8.27 16.05 -0.31
C HIS A 683 9.53 16.29 -1.09
N ILE A 684 10.16 17.43 -0.83
CA ILE A 684 11.19 18.00 -1.67
C ILE A 684 12.55 17.89 -0.97
N ALA A 685 13.57 17.57 -1.75
CA ALA A 685 14.97 17.47 -1.36
C ALA A 685 15.89 18.16 -2.39
N THR A 686 17.18 18.24 -2.12
CA THR A 686 18.15 18.71 -3.11
C THR A 686 18.27 17.70 -4.25
N ILE A 687 18.40 16.42 -3.92
CA ILE A 687 18.39 15.31 -4.87
C ILE A 687 17.33 14.31 -4.42
N TYR A 688 16.38 14.01 -5.30
CA TYR A 688 15.31 13.06 -5.03
C TYR A 688 15.27 11.97 -6.11
N CYS A 689 15.41 10.71 -5.68
CA CYS A 689 15.40 9.53 -6.53
C CYS A 689 14.19 8.63 -6.18
N GLU A 690 13.30 8.35 -7.13
CA GLU A 690 12.09 7.52 -6.91
C GLU A 690 12.36 6.00 -6.99
N ASP A 691 11.30 5.21 -6.81
CA ASP A 691 11.27 3.74 -6.75
C ASP A 691 11.88 3.02 -7.98
N LYS A 692 12.28 3.75 -9.04
CA LYS A 692 12.79 3.19 -10.30
C LYS A 692 14.20 3.56 -10.74
N PHE A 693 15.02 4.00 -9.80
CA PHE A 693 16.31 4.60 -10.10
C PHE A 693 17.47 3.59 -10.23
N GLY A 694 18.36 3.82 -11.20
CA GLY A 694 19.51 2.97 -11.50
C GLY A 694 20.62 3.18 -10.48
N SER A 695 21.49 4.18 -10.71
CA SER A 695 22.63 4.46 -9.82
C SER A 695 22.88 5.94 -9.53
N LEU A 696 23.26 6.24 -8.28
CA LEU A 696 23.71 7.55 -7.85
C LEU A 696 25.17 7.46 -7.42
N SER A 697 26.04 8.16 -8.14
CA SER A 697 27.47 8.26 -7.83
C SER A 697 27.86 9.73 -7.62
N ILE A 698 28.21 10.09 -6.38
CA ILE A 698 28.67 11.43 -6.03
C ILE A 698 30.11 11.36 -5.53
N ALA A 699 30.99 12.15 -6.14
CA ALA A 699 32.40 12.24 -5.78
C ALA A 699 32.84 13.70 -5.57
N GLN A 700 33.69 13.94 -4.57
CA GLN A 700 34.38 15.23 -4.35
C GLN A 700 33.45 16.44 -4.27
N THR A 701 32.21 16.24 -3.81
CA THR A 701 31.14 17.25 -3.91
C THR A 701 30.80 17.81 -2.54
N ASN A 702 30.58 19.12 -2.48
CA ASN A 702 30.10 19.81 -1.28
C ASN A 702 28.58 19.99 -1.34
N ILE A 703 27.85 19.57 -0.32
CA ILE A 703 26.40 19.76 -0.16
C ILE A 703 26.19 20.46 1.18
N SER A 704 25.85 21.75 1.12
CA SER A 704 25.85 22.61 2.28
C SER A 704 24.57 23.42 2.44
N GLN A 705 24.08 23.53 3.68
CA GLN A 705 22.95 24.37 4.07
C GLN A 705 21.65 24.09 3.27
N GLN A 706 21.37 22.82 3.01
CA GLN A 706 20.10 22.38 2.41
C GLN A 706 19.07 22.21 3.53
N LEU A 707 17.98 22.99 3.51
CA LEU A 707 16.95 23.01 4.56
C LEU A 707 15.66 22.34 4.06
N THR A 708 15.47 21.06 4.36
CA THR A 708 14.39 20.18 3.87
C THR A 708 13.45 19.70 4.98
N SER A 709 13.48 20.30 6.16
CA SER A 709 12.54 19.94 7.23
C SER A 709 11.13 20.47 6.97
N PHE A 710 10.16 19.97 7.74
CA PHE A 710 8.81 20.52 7.73
C PHE A 710 8.77 21.98 8.18
N ILE A 711 7.94 22.78 7.51
CA ILE A 711 7.59 24.14 7.95
C ILE A 711 6.77 24.05 9.24
N ASN A 712 5.78 23.17 9.26
CA ASN A 712 4.93 22.87 10.41
C ASN A 712 5.20 21.42 10.83
N PRO A 713 6.11 21.16 11.77
CA PRO A 713 6.37 19.81 12.23
C PRO A 713 5.16 19.25 13.00
N PRO A 714 4.88 17.94 12.91
CA PRO A 714 3.80 17.31 13.65
C PRO A 714 4.04 17.35 15.17
N THR A 715 2.96 17.31 15.95
CA THR A 715 2.99 17.21 17.41
C THR A 715 3.17 15.77 17.89
N ASP A 716 3.56 15.58 19.16
CA ASP A 716 3.67 14.26 19.79
C ASP A 716 2.37 13.43 19.67
N GLU A 717 1.20 14.08 19.75
CA GLU A 717 -0.13 13.44 19.59
C GLU A 717 -0.38 13.00 18.15
N GLN A 718 -0.08 13.87 17.17
CA GLN A 718 -0.22 13.55 15.75
C GLN A 718 0.67 12.38 15.31
N ILE A 719 1.85 12.24 15.93
CA ILE A 719 2.73 11.09 15.67
C ILE A 719 2.18 9.81 16.31
N ARG A 720 1.57 9.88 17.50
CA ARG A 720 0.99 8.71 18.17
C ARG A 720 -0.22 8.14 17.43
N ASP A 721 -1.05 9.01 16.86
CA ASP A 721 -2.30 8.59 16.21
C ASP A 721 -2.09 8.06 14.78
N GLN A 722 -0.89 8.18 14.23
CA GLN A 722 -0.59 7.79 12.85
C GLN A 722 0.33 6.57 12.80
N ASN A 723 -0.19 5.46 12.24
CA ASN A 723 0.53 4.19 12.19
C ASN A 723 1.67 4.11 11.15
N ASN A 724 1.90 5.10 10.28
CA ASN A 724 3.00 5.10 9.31
C ASN A 724 3.26 6.51 8.75
N ILE A 725 4.25 7.25 9.27
CA ILE A 725 4.74 8.46 8.61
C ILE A 725 5.91 8.07 7.70
N GLU A 726 5.63 7.86 6.42
CA GLU A 726 6.56 7.41 5.38
C GLU A 726 7.47 8.54 4.85
N TYR A 727 7.95 9.45 5.70
CA TYR A 727 8.82 10.54 5.26
C TYR A 727 10.11 10.69 6.08
N GLY A 728 11.22 10.33 5.44
CA GLY A 728 12.55 10.80 5.85
C GLY A 728 12.94 12.03 5.04
N GLY A 729 12.85 13.22 5.63
CA GLY A 729 13.53 14.39 5.06
C GLY A 729 15.05 14.18 4.98
N GLY A 730 15.73 14.99 4.19
CA GLY A 730 17.18 14.91 3.97
C GLY A 730 17.61 15.78 2.78
N SER A 731 18.90 16.02 2.62
CA SER A 731 19.44 16.70 1.43
C SER A 731 19.31 15.81 0.19
N ILE A 732 19.54 14.51 0.38
CA ILE A 732 19.40 13.46 -0.62
C ILE A 732 18.37 12.46 -0.11
N VAL A 733 17.34 12.19 -0.91
CA VAL A 733 16.31 11.19 -0.61
C VAL A 733 16.32 10.14 -1.72
N ILE A 734 16.52 8.89 -1.33
CA ILE A 734 16.52 7.74 -2.22
C ILE A 734 15.36 6.83 -1.80
N GLN A 735 14.29 6.80 -2.59
CA GLN A 735 13.20 5.86 -2.39
C GLN A 735 13.66 4.45 -2.74
N ASN A 736 14.30 4.27 -3.89
CA ASN A 736 14.90 3.00 -4.31
C ASN A 736 16.09 3.27 -5.24
N ALA A 737 17.15 2.49 -5.15
CA ALA A 737 18.25 2.51 -6.10
C ALA A 737 18.87 1.11 -6.25
N GLN A 738 19.53 0.84 -7.38
CA GLN A 738 20.35 -0.36 -7.54
C GLN A 738 21.75 -0.16 -6.97
N ARG A 739 22.33 1.04 -7.15
CA ARG A 739 23.68 1.33 -6.70
C ARG A 739 23.83 2.74 -6.14
N LEU A 740 24.45 2.85 -4.96
CA LEU A 740 24.78 4.12 -4.32
C LEU A 740 26.27 4.19 -4.04
N LYS A 741 26.92 5.27 -4.48
CA LYS A 741 28.33 5.53 -4.20
C LYS A 741 28.57 6.98 -3.80
N PHE A 742 29.19 7.20 -2.64
CA PHE A 742 29.61 8.50 -2.16
C PHE A 742 31.11 8.47 -1.85
N GLU A 743 31.91 9.32 -2.49
CA GLU A 743 33.37 9.32 -2.32
C GLU A 743 33.92 10.74 -2.13
N GLU A 744 34.63 11.00 -1.02
CA GLU A 744 35.24 12.30 -0.73
C GLU A 744 34.22 13.48 -0.70
N CYS A 745 32.97 13.22 -0.31
CA CYS A 745 31.91 14.24 -0.24
C CYS A 745 31.86 14.98 1.10
N TYR A 746 31.38 16.22 1.09
CA TYR A 746 31.19 17.06 2.27
C TYR A 746 29.71 17.39 2.44
N PHE A 747 29.11 17.02 3.58
CA PHE A 747 27.73 17.32 3.93
C PHE A 747 27.71 18.26 5.14
N ILE A 748 27.49 19.56 4.92
CA ILE A 748 27.74 20.60 5.92
C ILE A 748 26.46 21.36 6.27
N GLN A 749 26.08 21.37 7.55
CA GLN A 749 24.97 22.16 8.10
C GLN A 749 23.62 21.94 7.39
N ASN A 750 23.37 20.72 6.90
CA ASN A 750 22.10 20.38 6.29
C ASN A 750 21.03 20.07 7.36
N GLN A 751 19.77 20.34 7.05
CA GLN A 751 18.65 20.13 7.95
C GLN A 751 17.53 19.39 7.24
N GLY A 752 16.96 18.37 7.87
CA GLY A 752 15.78 17.67 7.37
C GLY A 752 14.93 17.14 8.52
N TRP A 753 13.83 16.43 8.21
CA TRP A 753 12.93 15.94 9.25
C TRP A 753 13.55 14.80 10.07
N ARG A 754 13.73 13.61 9.47
CA ARG A 754 14.37 12.45 10.12
C ARG A 754 15.90 12.44 9.94
N THR A 755 16.42 12.99 8.84
CA THR A 755 17.86 13.15 8.63
C THR A 755 18.20 14.47 7.96
N GLY A 756 19.41 14.98 8.21
CA GLY A 756 19.90 16.20 7.57
C GLY A 756 20.51 15.94 6.19
N ALA A 757 21.24 14.83 6.01
CA ALA A 757 22.03 14.61 4.79
C ALA A 757 21.43 13.55 3.86
N ILE A 758 21.46 12.27 4.23
CA ILE A 758 21.10 11.17 3.32
C ILE A 758 19.98 10.30 3.91
N ASN A 759 18.87 10.17 3.19
CA ASN A 759 17.79 9.22 3.50
C ASN A 759 17.76 8.10 2.46
N ILE A 760 17.95 6.85 2.88
CA ILE A 760 17.91 5.66 2.03
C ILE A 760 16.74 4.77 2.47
N GLN A 761 15.68 4.72 1.67
CA GLN A 761 14.46 3.97 1.96
C GLN A 761 14.54 2.51 1.49
N GLN A 762 14.97 2.27 0.25
CA GLN A 762 15.06 0.94 -0.33
C GLN A 762 16.29 0.80 -1.24
N MET A 763 16.76 -0.43 -1.39
CA MET A 763 17.68 -0.85 -2.46
C MET A 763 17.07 -2.06 -3.18
N SER A 764 17.10 -2.08 -4.51
CA SER A 764 16.51 -3.19 -5.30
C SER A 764 17.56 -4.19 -5.77
N ASN A 765 17.37 -5.47 -5.42
CA ASN A 765 18.20 -6.58 -5.93
C ASN A 765 17.71 -7.15 -7.29
N ASN A 766 16.55 -6.75 -7.82
CA ASN A 766 15.77 -7.62 -8.73
C ASN A 766 15.28 -6.99 -10.05
N TRP A 767 15.84 -5.89 -10.53
CA TRP A 767 15.33 -5.25 -11.75
C TRP A 767 15.97 -5.68 -13.06
N ILE A 768 16.98 -6.54 -12.99
CA ILE A 768 17.51 -7.25 -14.14
C ILE A 768 17.22 -8.74 -13.98
N SER A 769 15.96 -9.13 -14.18
CA SER A 769 15.61 -10.49 -14.55
C SER A 769 15.36 -10.55 -16.06
N SER A 770 16.41 -10.47 -16.87
CA SER A 770 16.50 -11.18 -18.16
C SER A 770 17.89 -11.05 -18.79
N GLY A 771 18.56 -12.19 -18.94
CA GLY A 771 19.73 -12.33 -19.82
C GLY A 771 21.08 -12.28 -19.11
N ASN A 772 21.61 -13.47 -18.84
CA ASN A 772 23.00 -13.78 -18.44
C ASN A 772 23.37 -13.47 -16.98
N GLN A 773 23.12 -14.46 -16.12
CA GLN A 773 23.86 -14.67 -14.88
C GLN A 773 25.34 -14.91 -15.21
N GLN A 774 26.15 -13.86 -15.23
CA GLN A 774 27.58 -13.94 -15.01
C GLN A 774 28.08 -12.58 -14.49
N GLU A 775 28.52 -12.58 -13.24
CA GLU A 775 29.41 -11.59 -12.60
C GLU A 775 28.91 -10.15 -12.45
N LEU A 776 28.26 -9.84 -11.32
CA LEU A 776 28.38 -8.53 -10.68
C LEU A 776 28.53 -8.69 -9.16
N GLU A 777 29.74 -9.10 -8.72
CA GLU A 777 30.24 -8.82 -7.36
C GLU A 777 30.59 -7.32 -7.26
N PHE A 778 29.59 -6.44 -7.18
CA PHE A 778 29.83 -5.04 -6.86
C PHE A 778 28.95 -4.60 -5.70
N ASP A 779 29.55 -3.95 -4.71
CA ASP A 779 28.86 -3.39 -3.55
C ASP A 779 27.75 -2.44 -4.03
N ALA A 780 26.50 -2.80 -3.71
CA ALA A 780 25.31 -2.01 -4.04
C ALA A 780 25.30 -0.65 -3.30
N PHE A 781 26.10 -0.50 -2.25
CA PHE A 781 26.18 0.69 -1.41
C PHE A 781 27.63 0.92 -0.95
N GLU A 782 28.15 2.13 -1.10
CA GLU A 782 29.50 2.51 -0.62
C GLU A 782 29.54 3.99 -0.17
N ILE A 783 30.10 4.28 1.02
CA ILE A 783 30.42 5.62 1.51
C ILE A 783 31.89 5.67 1.94
N ARG A 784 32.69 6.43 1.21
CA ARG A 784 34.14 6.45 1.37
C ARG A 784 34.68 7.86 1.57
N ARG A 785 35.43 8.08 2.65
CA ARG A 785 36.17 9.33 2.92
C ARG A 785 35.29 10.58 2.93
N CYS A 786 34.01 10.43 3.28
CA CYS A 786 33.07 11.55 3.37
C CYS A 786 33.19 12.27 4.73
N ILE A 787 32.77 13.54 4.76
CA ILE A 787 32.73 14.36 5.98
C ILE A 787 31.30 14.88 6.17
N PHE A 788 30.71 14.54 7.31
CA PHE A 788 29.44 15.10 7.76
C PHE A 788 29.72 16.13 8.85
N ASP A 789 29.34 17.39 8.63
CA ASP A 789 29.62 18.47 9.57
C ASP A 789 28.33 19.16 10.01
N SER A 790 27.97 19.02 11.28
CA SER A 790 26.89 19.78 11.91
C SER A 790 25.52 19.65 11.21
N ASN A 791 25.20 18.48 10.62
CA ASN A 791 23.88 18.22 10.08
C ASN A 791 22.85 18.02 11.22
N THR A 792 21.58 18.24 10.93
CA THR A 792 20.51 18.19 11.93
C THR A 792 19.24 17.51 11.41
N ALA A 793 18.74 16.55 12.18
CA ALA A 793 17.37 16.05 12.09
C ALA A 793 16.46 16.88 13.01
N ASN A 794 15.50 17.61 12.45
CA ASN A 794 14.61 18.48 13.22
C ASN A 794 13.58 17.70 14.04
N LYS A 795 13.35 16.40 13.77
CA LYS A 795 12.53 15.53 14.61
C LYS A 795 13.01 15.52 16.07
N ASP A 796 14.33 15.58 16.30
CA ASP A 796 14.88 15.64 17.66
C ASP A 796 14.47 16.93 18.42
N LYS A 797 14.34 18.05 17.71
CA LYS A 797 13.98 19.33 18.33
C LYS A 797 12.48 19.50 18.49
N SER A 798 11.70 18.95 17.55
CA SER A 798 10.25 19.15 17.50
C SER A 798 9.48 18.21 18.42
N ILE A 799 9.99 17.00 18.63
CA ILE A 799 9.33 15.99 19.46
C ILE A 799 9.92 16.05 20.87
N SER A 800 9.08 15.95 21.89
CA SER A 800 9.57 15.98 23.29
C SER A 800 9.82 14.58 23.82
N GLN A 801 8.96 13.63 23.46
CA GLN A 801 8.97 12.26 23.95
C GLN A 801 10.00 11.40 23.20
N MET A 802 10.93 10.78 23.94
CA MET A 802 12.04 10.01 23.36
C MET A 802 11.60 8.74 22.62
N HIS A 803 10.62 8.02 23.14
CA HIS A 803 10.10 6.81 22.50
C HIS A 803 9.52 7.07 21.09
N LEU A 804 9.09 8.31 20.78
CA LEU A 804 8.61 8.71 19.45
C LEU A 804 9.74 9.10 18.47
N LYS A 805 11.00 9.13 18.94
CA LYS A 805 12.18 9.56 18.19
C LYS A 805 13.14 8.42 17.82
N ARG A 806 12.64 7.21 17.63
CA ARG A 806 13.51 6.03 17.46
C ARG A 806 14.14 5.88 16.08
N ASP A 807 13.59 6.53 15.07
CA ASP A 807 13.84 6.27 13.65
C ASP A 807 14.56 7.41 12.92
N PHE A 808 15.36 8.22 13.63
CA PHE A 808 16.05 9.37 13.06
C PHE A 808 17.57 9.27 13.21
N GLY A 809 18.31 9.96 12.33
CA GLY A 809 19.75 10.12 12.42
C GLY A 809 20.17 11.43 11.78
N ASN A 810 21.03 12.22 12.42
CA ASN A 810 21.39 13.55 11.93
C ASN A 810 22.07 13.54 10.56
N ASP A 811 22.82 12.47 10.23
CA ASP A 811 23.57 12.34 8.99
C ASP A 811 22.92 11.38 8.00
N ILE A 812 22.62 10.14 8.43
CA ILE A 812 22.18 9.08 7.50
C ILE A 812 21.03 8.26 8.10
N ILE A 813 20.05 7.89 7.29
CA ILE A 813 19.05 6.88 7.63
C ILE A 813 19.14 5.68 6.68
N PHE A 814 19.06 4.48 7.25
CA PHE A 814 19.09 3.20 6.57
C PHE A 814 17.77 2.46 6.79
N ASP A 815 16.74 2.78 6.01
CA ASP A 815 15.41 2.17 6.13
C ASP A 815 15.28 0.88 5.31
N TYR A 816 16.29 0.50 4.53
CA TYR A 816 16.38 -0.80 3.87
C TYR A 816 16.94 -1.88 4.80
N GLU A 817 16.50 -3.13 4.66
CA GLU A 817 16.98 -4.26 5.44
C GLU A 817 18.38 -4.70 4.99
N TYR A 818 19.41 -4.00 5.49
CA TYR A 818 20.81 -4.40 5.31
C TYR A 818 21.21 -5.46 6.35
N SER A 819 22.14 -6.35 5.98
CA SER A 819 22.89 -7.05 7.03
C SER A 819 23.82 -6.06 7.74
N LYS A 820 24.01 -6.25 9.06
CA LYS A 820 24.94 -5.42 9.84
C LYS A 820 26.35 -5.42 9.24
N THR A 821 26.79 -6.54 8.67
CA THR A 821 28.09 -6.68 7.99
C THR A 821 28.19 -5.86 6.71
N ASP A 822 27.10 -5.72 5.95
CA ASP A 822 27.10 -4.97 4.69
C ASP A 822 27.30 -3.48 4.97
N ILE A 823 26.60 -2.91 5.96
CA ILE A 823 26.79 -1.50 6.32
C ILE A 823 28.21 -1.26 6.87
N LEU A 824 28.69 -2.14 7.75
CA LEU A 824 30.00 -1.97 8.40
C LEU A 824 31.18 -2.09 7.42
N SER A 825 31.07 -2.91 6.38
CA SER A 825 32.11 -3.07 5.37
C SER A 825 32.15 -1.92 4.36
N ASN A 826 31.02 -1.23 4.16
CA ASN A 826 30.85 -0.23 3.10
C ASN A 826 30.96 1.24 3.55
N ILE A 827 31.10 1.51 4.85
CA ILE A 827 31.43 2.86 5.36
C ILE A 827 32.92 2.92 5.72
N ILE A 828 33.71 3.60 4.90
CA ILE A 828 35.18 3.55 4.95
C ILE A 828 35.75 4.96 5.16
N GLN A 829 36.50 5.16 6.26
CA GLN A 829 37.24 6.41 6.53
C GLN A 829 36.36 7.68 6.55
N THR A 830 35.10 7.55 6.89
CA THR A 830 34.13 8.65 6.94
C THR A 830 34.11 9.26 8.34
N ASN A 831 33.97 10.58 8.44
CA ASN A 831 33.97 11.30 9.72
C ASN A 831 32.70 12.15 9.88
N SER A 832 32.22 12.30 11.11
CA SER A 832 31.07 13.15 11.45
C SER A 832 31.31 14.00 12.69
N SER A 833 30.95 15.28 12.63
CA SER A 833 30.85 16.20 13.79
C SER A 833 29.41 16.41 14.29
N SER A 834 28.41 15.88 13.58
CA SER A 834 26.99 16.03 13.90
C SER A 834 26.64 15.42 15.27
N LEU A 835 25.52 15.86 15.86
CA LEU A 835 25.01 15.35 17.12
C LEU A 835 24.58 13.88 17.01
N ILE A 836 24.57 13.17 18.14
CA ILE A 836 24.08 11.78 18.26
C ILE A 836 22.55 11.80 18.42
N PRO A 837 21.80 10.90 17.76
CA PRO A 837 22.25 9.84 16.85
C PRO A 837 22.64 10.41 15.48
N LYS A 838 23.73 9.90 14.89
CA LYS A 838 24.18 10.26 13.54
C LYS A 838 23.51 9.40 12.47
N THR A 839 23.27 8.15 12.83
CA THR A 839 22.64 7.12 12.00
C THR A 839 21.34 6.64 12.64
N GLY A 840 20.34 6.32 11.81
CA GLY A 840 19.06 5.75 12.28
C GLY A 840 18.35 4.89 11.23
N SER A 841 17.20 4.33 11.60
CA SER A 841 16.41 3.42 10.75
C SER A 841 14.98 3.22 11.27
N ILE A 842 14.01 2.91 10.40
CA ILE A 842 12.70 2.36 10.81
C ILE A 842 12.82 0.93 11.35
N HIS A 843 13.85 0.18 10.97
CA HIS A 843 14.07 -1.17 11.47
C HIS A 843 14.61 -1.10 12.90
N LYS A 844 13.85 -1.65 13.86
CA LYS A 844 14.15 -1.57 15.30
C LYS A 844 15.60 -2.00 15.65
N GLN A 845 16.14 -3.02 14.99
CA GLN A 845 17.52 -3.46 15.20
C GLN A 845 18.61 -2.43 14.80
N PHE A 846 18.26 -1.41 14.01
CA PHE A 846 19.17 -0.38 13.50
C PHE A 846 18.72 1.05 13.85
N ALA A 847 17.68 1.18 14.68
CA ALA A 847 16.91 2.42 14.78
C ALA A 847 17.71 3.60 15.38
N LEU A 848 18.54 3.34 16.40
CA LEU A 848 19.25 4.39 17.15
C LEU A 848 20.76 4.17 17.17
N SER A 849 21.52 5.04 16.51
CA SER A 849 22.98 5.21 16.62
C SER A 849 23.86 3.97 16.38
N VAL A 850 23.31 2.89 15.84
CA VAL A 850 23.99 1.58 15.70
C VAL A 850 25.28 1.67 14.88
N PHE A 851 25.33 2.59 13.92
CA PHE A 851 26.44 2.75 12.98
C PHE A 851 27.23 4.05 13.19
N ASP A 852 26.94 4.86 14.23
CA ASP A 852 27.54 6.19 14.48
C ASP A 852 29.07 6.15 14.55
N GLN A 853 29.59 5.07 15.10
CA GLN A 853 31.01 4.76 15.19
C GLN A 853 31.74 4.62 13.84
N GLN A 854 31.05 4.22 12.76
CA GLN A 854 31.67 4.18 11.42
C GLN A 854 31.97 5.59 10.90
N LEU A 855 31.39 6.60 11.53
CA LEU A 855 31.60 8.01 11.23
C LEU A 855 32.64 8.65 12.18
N ASN A 856 33.59 7.88 12.74
CA ASN A 856 34.77 8.33 13.51
C ASN A 856 34.49 9.54 14.42
N ALA A 857 33.54 9.35 15.34
CA ALA A 857 33.06 10.40 16.22
C ALA A 857 34.12 10.80 17.25
N LYS A 858 34.57 12.07 17.25
CA LYS A 858 35.53 12.62 18.22
C LYS A 858 35.05 12.59 19.70
N TRP A 859 33.80 12.21 19.99
CA TRP A 859 33.08 12.50 21.25
C TRP A 859 32.17 11.36 21.75
N THR A 860 32.60 10.10 21.69
CA THR A 860 31.78 8.98 22.22
C THR A 860 32.29 8.60 23.60
N PHE A 861 31.62 9.10 24.66
CA PHE A 861 31.80 8.51 25.99
C PHE A 861 31.21 7.10 25.94
N GLU A 862 32.03 6.07 26.16
CA GLU A 862 31.56 4.67 26.31
C GLU A 862 30.90 4.44 27.68
N VAL A 863 31.02 5.42 28.59
CA VAL A 863 30.55 5.38 29.97
C VAL A 863 29.72 6.62 30.26
N ALA A 864 28.54 6.45 30.85
CA ALA A 864 27.72 7.53 31.36
C ALA A 864 27.23 7.26 32.77
N TYR A 865 27.08 8.32 33.56
CA TYR A 865 26.57 8.29 34.93
C TYR A 865 25.17 8.92 35.00
N ILE A 866 24.29 8.35 35.82
CA ILE A 866 22.87 8.72 35.93
C ILE A 866 22.51 8.93 37.40
N SER A 867 21.92 10.09 37.75
CA SER A 867 21.52 10.46 39.11
C SER A 867 20.26 11.31 39.10
N LEU A 868 19.46 11.24 40.17
CA LEU A 868 18.29 12.10 40.38
C LEU A 868 18.65 13.60 40.53
N GLU A 869 19.92 13.92 40.80
CA GLU A 869 20.44 15.29 40.80
C GLU A 869 21.01 15.73 39.43
N GLY A 870 20.93 14.85 38.43
CA GLY A 870 21.45 15.07 37.07
C GLY A 870 20.58 15.96 36.19
N CYS A 871 20.99 16.11 34.93
CA CYS A 871 20.26 16.89 33.94
C CYS A 871 20.23 16.21 32.56
N ASN A 872 19.05 16.15 31.93
CA ASN A 872 18.86 15.65 30.57
C ASN A 872 19.11 16.74 29.52
N GLN A 873 20.35 17.25 29.51
CA GLN A 873 20.81 18.21 28.51
C GLN A 873 22.19 17.80 28.00
N GLN A 874 22.36 17.82 26.68
CA GLN A 874 23.64 17.49 26.06
C GLN A 874 24.61 18.68 26.14
N THR A 875 25.69 18.51 26.90
CA THR A 875 26.82 19.45 27.01
C THR A 875 28.14 18.70 26.87
N ASN A 876 29.26 19.43 26.77
CA ASN A 876 30.60 18.83 26.66
C ASN A 876 31.01 18.00 27.89
N THR A 877 30.28 18.13 29.01
CA THR A 877 30.56 17.41 30.26
C THR A 877 29.41 16.51 30.71
N SER A 878 28.29 16.48 29.99
CA SER A 878 27.12 15.70 30.37
C SER A 878 27.42 14.19 30.34
N GLY A 879 26.84 13.47 31.28
CA GLY A 879 27.09 12.03 31.45
C GLY A 879 28.37 11.69 32.19
N GLN A 880 29.22 12.65 32.53
CA GLN A 880 30.36 12.42 33.42
C GLN A 880 29.89 12.23 34.87
N GLN A 881 30.67 11.54 35.70
CA GLN A 881 30.32 11.30 37.10
C GLN A 881 29.95 12.57 37.88
N ARG A 882 30.61 13.70 37.59
CA ARG A 882 30.34 15.00 38.23
C ARG A 882 29.12 15.72 37.67
N ASN A 883 28.72 15.41 36.44
CA ASN A 883 27.62 16.02 35.70
C ASN A 883 26.75 14.90 35.08
N PRO A 884 26.10 14.07 35.91
CA PRO A 884 25.35 12.90 35.44
C PRO A 884 24.07 13.30 34.69
N TYR A 885 23.54 12.37 33.89
CA TYR A 885 22.21 12.49 33.31
C TYR A 885 21.11 12.24 34.36
N TYR A 886 19.89 12.69 34.07
CA TYR A 886 18.76 12.55 34.99
C TYR A 886 18.01 11.22 34.80
N THR A 887 17.85 10.74 33.55
CA THR A 887 17.19 9.45 33.25
C THR A 887 18.08 8.47 32.52
N ILE A 888 17.78 7.18 32.66
CA ILE A 888 18.45 6.07 31.99
C ILE A 888 18.08 6.06 30.51
N GLU A 889 16.82 6.33 30.14
CA GLU A 889 16.36 6.46 28.74
C GLU A 889 17.22 7.49 27.99
N TYR A 890 17.43 8.69 28.59
CA TYR A 890 18.23 9.76 28.00
C TYR A 890 19.71 9.38 27.90
N ALA A 891 20.28 8.82 28.96
CA ALA A 891 21.67 8.38 28.97
C ALA A 891 21.93 7.31 27.91
N ASN A 892 21.05 6.31 27.80
CA ASN A 892 21.13 5.25 26.81
C ASN A 892 21.03 5.78 25.37
N PHE A 893 20.20 6.80 25.15
CA PHE A 893 19.98 7.43 23.85
C PHE A 893 21.22 8.21 23.36
N HIS A 894 21.88 8.96 24.24
CA HIS A 894 23.02 9.83 23.87
C HIS A 894 24.40 9.20 24.09
N THR A 895 24.47 8.00 24.66
CA THR A 895 25.73 7.25 24.86
C THR A 895 25.89 6.19 23.77
N THR A 896 27.02 6.20 23.08
CA THR A 896 27.30 5.29 21.94
C THR A 896 28.41 4.30 22.27
N SER A 897 28.37 3.13 21.64
CA SER A 897 29.37 2.07 21.77
C SER A 897 30.30 2.01 20.54
N SER A 898 31.56 1.63 20.74
CA SER A 898 32.46 1.22 19.66
C SER A 898 32.23 -0.27 19.25
N GLN A 899 32.83 -0.73 18.15
CA GLN A 899 32.28 -1.76 17.23
C GLN A 899 31.95 -3.13 17.84
N ARG A 900 32.39 -3.38 19.08
CA ARG A 900 32.16 -4.60 19.86
C ARG A 900 32.11 -4.36 21.37
N ARG A 901 32.15 -3.11 21.83
CA ARG A 901 32.24 -2.79 23.25
C ARG A 901 30.88 -2.44 23.80
N THR A 902 30.61 -2.92 25.00
CA THR A 902 29.40 -2.57 25.74
C THR A 902 29.47 -1.10 26.15
N LYS A 903 28.41 -0.32 25.94
CA LYS A 903 28.27 0.99 26.59
C LYS A 903 27.86 0.78 28.05
N TYR A 904 28.48 1.49 28.98
CA TYR A 904 28.27 1.32 30.42
C TYR A 904 27.48 2.50 30.99
N LEU A 905 26.34 2.20 31.60
CA LEU A 905 25.46 3.16 32.25
C LEU A 905 25.48 2.87 33.75
N PHE A 906 26.13 3.76 34.52
CA PHE A 906 26.25 3.65 35.97
C PHE A 906 25.18 4.50 36.65
N VAL A 907 24.31 3.84 37.41
CA VAL A 907 23.13 4.46 38.01
C VAL A 907 23.32 4.59 39.52
N PHE A 908 23.30 5.83 40.00
CA PHE A 908 23.38 6.16 41.42
C PHE A 908 22.13 5.66 42.20
N PRO A 909 22.16 5.66 43.54
CA PRO A 909 20.99 5.40 44.37
C PRO A 909 19.79 6.27 44.02
N GLY A 910 18.62 5.68 43.85
CA GLY A 910 17.40 6.42 43.53
C GLY A 910 16.31 5.59 42.84
N ASN A 911 15.12 6.16 42.75
CA ASN A 911 14.00 5.59 42.01
C ASN A 911 13.82 6.32 40.66
N PHE A 912 14.06 5.62 39.56
CA PHE A 912 14.10 6.18 38.21
C PHE A 912 12.87 5.77 37.41
N THR A 913 11.98 6.74 37.17
CA THR A 913 10.79 6.55 36.34
C THR A 913 11.17 6.66 34.87
N GLU A 914 10.92 5.62 34.09
CA GLU A 914 11.28 5.56 32.67
C GLU A 914 10.05 5.26 31.81
N ASN A 915 10.02 5.82 30.59
CA ASN A 915 8.97 5.46 29.63
C ASN A 915 9.33 4.16 28.92
N CYS A 916 10.52 4.11 28.31
CA CYS A 916 11.05 2.94 27.63
C CYS A 916 12.58 3.03 27.47
N ILE A 917 13.30 1.97 27.82
CA ILE A 917 14.74 1.82 27.59
C ILE A 917 14.94 0.91 26.37
N PHE A 918 15.26 1.51 25.22
CA PHE A 918 15.39 0.83 23.94
C PHE A 918 16.84 0.47 23.57
N ILE A 919 17.09 -0.78 23.19
CA ILE A 919 18.41 -1.29 22.77
C ILE A 919 18.26 -2.01 21.43
N GLY A 920 18.65 -1.37 20.32
CA GLY A 920 18.65 -1.97 18.98
C GLY A 920 20.07 -2.21 18.47
N GLY A 921 20.45 -3.44 18.16
CA GLY A 921 21.71 -3.80 17.46
C GLY A 921 23.03 -3.50 18.20
N GLN A 922 22.97 -2.86 19.38
CA GLN A 922 24.09 -2.43 20.21
C GLN A 922 24.23 -3.27 21.47
N ASN A 923 25.38 -3.12 22.15
CA ASN A 923 25.63 -3.73 23.46
C ASN A 923 25.54 -2.66 24.55
N ALA A 924 24.69 -2.85 25.57
CA ALA A 924 24.53 -1.95 26.70
C ALA A 924 24.63 -2.69 28.04
N SER A 925 25.25 -2.06 29.02
CA SER A 925 25.30 -2.50 30.42
C SER A 925 24.72 -1.41 31.30
N ILE A 926 23.74 -1.76 32.13
CA ILE A 926 23.13 -0.88 33.12
C ILE A 926 23.46 -1.45 34.49
N THR A 927 24.21 -0.68 35.27
CA THR A 927 24.75 -1.10 36.55
C THR A 927 24.25 -0.18 37.65
N GLY A 928 23.51 -0.73 38.61
CA GLY A 928 23.01 0.00 39.77
C GLY A 928 24.03 0.05 40.91
N THR A 929 23.58 0.59 42.04
CA THR A 929 24.39 0.71 43.25
C THR A 929 24.10 -0.43 44.22
N VAL A 930 25.14 -1.06 44.78
CA VAL A 930 25.01 -2.15 45.77
C VAL A 930 24.46 -1.61 47.11
N VAL A 931 23.71 -2.44 47.83
CA VAL A 931 23.25 -2.13 49.21
C VAL A 931 24.42 -1.61 50.06
N GLY A 932 24.22 -0.46 50.70
CA GLY A 932 25.21 0.12 51.62
C GLY A 932 26.31 0.95 50.94
N LEU A 933 26.34 1.02 49.61
CA LEU A 933 27.20 1.93 48.86
C LEU A 933 26.42 3.19 48.42
N THR A 934 27.17 4.26 48.18
CA THR A 934 26.65 5.54 47.66
C THR A 934 26.98 5.76 46.19
N ASP A 935 27.97 5.03 45.67
CA ASP A 935 28.41 5.09 44.28
C ASP A 935 28.31 3.68 43.65
N PRO A 936 27.93 3.59 42.36
CA PRO A 936 28.06 2.36 41.59
C PRO A 936 29.55 1.98 41.44
N LYS A 937 29.84 0.68 41.46
CA LYS A 937 31.20 0.13 41.34
C LYS A 937 31.34 -0.76 40.09
N ASP A 938 32.56 -0.97 39.64
CA ASP A 938 32.86 -1.79 38.46
C ASP A 938 33.02 -3.28 38.78
N ASP A 939 33.42 -3.63 40.01
CA ASP A 939 33.77 -5.00 40.43
C ASP A 939 32.74 -5.60 41.40
N PHE A 940 32.21 -6.77 41.05
CA PHE A 940 31.15 -7.44 41.80
C PHE A 940 31.56 -8.84 42.28
N SER A 941 31.02 -9.21 43.43
CA SER A 941 31.17 -10.49 44.09
C SER A 941 29.81 -11.17 44.19
N ALA A 942 29.67 -12.31 43.53
CA ALA A 942 28.42 -13.07 43.43
C ALA A 942 27.79 -13.45 44.79
N GLN A 943 28.57 -13.46 45.88
CA GLN A 943 28.12 -13.89 47.21
C GLN A 943 27.75 -12.75 48.17
N ASN A 944 28.22 -11.52 47.96
CA ASN A 944 28.08 -10.43 48.94
C ASN A 944 27.39 -9.17 48.40
N ASP A 945 27.28 -9.03 47.08
CA ASP A 945 26.65 -7.86 46.47
C ASP A 945 25.17 -8.13 46.20
N PHE A 946 24.32 -7.33 46.83
CA PHE A 946 22.86 -7.37 46.68
C PHE A 946 22.37 -6.09 46.00
N PRO A 947 21.27 -6.14 45.23
CA PRO A 947 20.71 -4.96 44.58
C PRO A 947 20.38 -3.90 45.64
N GLY A 948 21.02 -2.73 45.54
CA GLY A 948 20.84 -1.61 46.47
C GLY A 948 19.64 -0.74 46.14
N PRO A 949 19.64 0.54 46.55
CA PRO A 949 18.49 1.43 46.42
C PRO A 949 18.25 1.95 45.00
N THR A 950 18.88 1.37 43.97
CA THR A 950 18.65 1.75 42.57
C THR A 950 17.47 0.97 42.01
N GLU A 951 16.36 1.67 41.81
CA GLU A 951 15.10 1.11 41.31
C GLU A 951 14.73 1.72 39.96
N ILE A 952 14.28 0.89 39.02
CA ILE A 952 13.72 1.31 37.72
C ILE A 952 12.23 0.95 37.73
N HIS A 953 11.37 1.91 37.40
CA HIS A 953 9.93 1.69 37.29
C HIS A 953 9.31 2.37 36.07
N ASN A 954 8.20 1.83 35.57
CA ASN A 954 7.44 2.40 34.46
C ASN A 954 6.75 3.71 34.89
N SER A 955 6.48 4.54 33.88
CA SER A 955 5.68 5.76 34.03
C SER A 955 4.21 5.49 33.69
N ILE A 956 3.33 6.43 34.06
CA ILE A 956 1.93 6.45 33.57
C ILE A 956 1.81 6.67 32.05
N LEU A 957 2.88 7.11 31.39
CA LEU A 957 2.94 7.33 29.94
C LEU A 957 3.54 6.14 29.20
N THR A 958 3.93 5.08 29.91
CA THR A 958 4.52 3.88 29.31
C THR A 958 3.43 3.12 28.57
N ASN A 959 3.45 3.21 27.24
CA ASN A 959 2.52 2.56 26.31
C ASN A 959 3.13 1.33 25.61
N GLU A 960 4.38 0.99 25.93
CA GLU A 960 5.11 -0.16 25.40
C GLU A 960 5.93 -0.85 26.51
N ASP A 961 6.69 -1.91 26.17
CA ASP A 961 7.55 -2.63 27.11
C ASP A 961 8.65 -1.72 27.70
N LEU A 962 8.89 -1.84 29.01
CA LEU A 962 9.78 -0.93 29.77
C LEU A 962 11.24 -1.03 29.29
N ILE A 963 11.74 -2.23 29.02
CA ILE A 963 13.05 -2.46 28.41
C ILE A 963 12.87 -3.31 27.16
N GLN A 964 13.35 -2.82 26.03
CA GLN A 964 13.25 -3.51 24.74
C GLN A 964 14.63 -3.77 24.15
N VAL A 965 14.88 -5.01 23.73
CA VAL A 965 16.14 -5.42 23.09
C VAL A 965 15.83 -6.02 21.72
N TYR A 966 16.39 -5.46 20.65
CA TYR A 966 16.23 -5.95 19.26
C TYR A 966 17.59 -6.26 18.65
N ASP A 967 17.94 -7.56 18.53
CA ASP A 967 19.22 -8.06 18.02
C ASP A 967 20.47 -7.35 18.61
N GLY A 968 20.36 -6.90 19.86
CA GLY A 968 21.42 -6.28 20.67
C GLY A 968 21.81 -7.12 21.88
N ALA A 969 22.79 -6.65 22.66
CA ALA A 969 23.18 -7.26 23.93
C ALA A 969 22.83 -6.34 25.10
N LEU A 970 22.12 -6.86 26.11
CA LEU A 970 21.83 -6.14 27.35
C LEU A 970 22.50 -6.84 28.53
N THR A 971 23.14 -6.07 29.42
CA THR A 971 23.61 -6.54 30.73
C THR A 971 22.98 -5.68 31.82
N LEU A 972 22.26 -6.30 32.75
CA LEU A 972 21.69 -5.64 33.92
C LEU A 972 22.42 -6.17 35.16
N HIS A 973 22.88 -5.26 36.02
CA HIS A 973 23.67 -5.64 37.19
C HIS A 973 23.26 -4.84 38.44
N THR A 974 22.93 -5.52 39.54
CA THR A 974 22.61 -4.90 40.85
C THR A 974 21.48 -3.85 40.74
N LEU A 975 20.34 -4.23 40.18
CA LEU A 975 19.18 -3.33 39.98
C LEU A 975 17.90 -3.95 40.57
N VAL A 976 16.98 -3.09 41.00
CA VAL A 976 15.59 -3.48 41.26
C VAL A 976 14.73 -3.01 40.10
N ILE A 977 14.05 -3.94 39.42
CA ILE A 977 13.05 -3.62 38.40
C ILE A 977 11.67 -3.78 39.02
N ARG A 978 10.94 -2.67 39.09
CA ARG A 978 9.66 -2.59 39.78
C ARG A 978 8.58 -2.10 38.84
N ILE A 979 7.58 -2.93 38.54
CA ILE A 979 6.43 -2.52 37.73
C ILE A 979 5.38 -1.89 38.64
N ASP A 980 5.01 -0.65 38.34
CA ASP A 980 3.89 0.05 38.93
C ASP A 980 2.58 -0.36 38.25
N ASN A 981 1.81 -1.15 38.98
CA ASN A 981 0.51 -1.71 38.62
C ASN A 981 -0.60 -1.17 39.55
N SER A 982 -0.43 0.04 40.09
CA SER A 982 -1.37 0.62 41.07
C SER A 982 -2.60 1.31 40.47
N ASP A 983 -2.65 1.51 39.15
CA ASP A 983 -3.77 2.17 38.46
C ASP A 983 -4.76 1.14 37.90
N ASP A 984 -5.88 0.95 38.60
CA ASP A 984 -6.97 0.04 38.20
C ASP A 984 -7.66 0.43 36.88
N SER A 985 -7.42 1.64 36.35
CA SER A 985 -8.08 2.14 35.14
C SER A 985 -7.41 1.72 33.83
N PHE A 986 -6.20 1.12 33.91
CA PHE A 986 -5.46 0.62 32.77
C PHE A 986 -5.03 -0.82 33.04
N SER A 987 -5.58 -1.78 32.31
CA SER A 987 -4.95 -3.08 32.10
C SER A 987 -3.64 -2.84 31.35
N ILE A 988 -2.52 -2.61 32.06
CA ILE A 988 -1.26 -2.19 31.43
C ILE A 988 -0.64 -3.41 30.73
N PRO A 989 -0.72 -3.54 29.39
CA PRO A 989 -0.25 -4.72 28.69
C PRO A 989 1.24 -4.55 28.33
N ILE A 990 2.09 -4.32 29.33
CA ILE A 990 3.52 -4.09 29.15
C ILE A 990 4.34 -5.18 29.83
N SER A 991 5.39 -5.63 29.16
CA SER A 991 6.44 -6.45 29.74
C SER A 991 7.49 -5.56 30.40
N ALA A 992 8.09 -6.03 31.50
CA ALA A 992 9.23 -5.33 32.09
C ALA A 992 10.47 -5.40 31.18
N ILE A 993 10.71 -6.57 30.57
CA ILE A 993 11.82 -6.78 29.64
C ILE A 993 11.34 -7.63 28.45
N ALA A 994 11.45 -7.10 27.23
CA ALA A 994 11.17 -7.82 25.99
C ALA A 994 12.44 -7.93 25.13
N ILE A 995 12.81 -9.17 24.78
CA ILE A 995 14.01 -9.50 24.03
C ILE A 995 13.61 -10.15 22.71
N HIS A 996 14.00 -9.51 21.61
CA HIS A 996 13.58 -9.81 20.26
C HIS A 996 14.76 -10.11 19.34
N GLY A 997 14.63 -11.16 18.53
CA GLY A 997 15.59 -11.52 17.48
C GLY A 997 16.57 -12.64 17.88
N GLN A 998 17.11 -13.34 16.87
CA GLN A 998 17.99 -14.51 17.06
C GLN A 998 19.41 -14.12 17.50
N GLN A 999 19.84 -12.89 17.26
CA GLN A 999 21.16 -12.40 17.67
C GLN A 999 21.10 -11.65 19.01
N ALA A 1000 19.91 -11.45 19.56
CA ALA A 1000 19.76 -10.78 20.83
C ALA A 1000 20.37 -11.59 21.98
N SER A 1001 20.93 -10.90 22.96
CA SER A 1001 21.43 -11.51 24.19
C SER A 1001 21.11 -10.65 25.41
N ALA A 1002 20.74 -11.28 26.51
CA ALA A 1002 20.53 -10.59 27.77
C ALA A 1002 21.23 -11.32 28.92
N THR A 1003 21.95 -10.57 29.75
CA THR A 1003 22.59 -11.05 30.98
C THR A 1003 22.04 -10.24 32.15
N ILE A 1004 21.46 -10.91 33.14
CA ILE A 1004 20.82 -10.30 34.30
C ILE A 1004 21.45 -10.89 35.54
N GLU A 1005 22.18 -10.09 36.30
CA GLU A 1005 22.94 -10.56 37.45
C GLU A 1005 22.65 -9.72 38.69
N GLN A 1006 22.37 -10.40 39.81
CA GLN A 1006 22.12 -9.75 41.10
C GLN A 1006 20.97 -8.73 41.08
N CYS A 1007 19.94 -8.99 40.26
CA CYS A 1007 18.77 -8.13 40.15
C CYS A 1007 17.56 -8.68 40.93
N ALA A 1008 16.67 -7.79 41.34
CA ALA A 1008 15.39 -8.14 41.96
C ALA A 1008 14.21 -7.60 41.14
N PHE A 1009 13.18 -8.43 41.00
CA PHE A 1009 11.96 -8.15 40.23
C PHE A 1009 10.73 -8.20 41.14
N ARG A 1010 9.91 -7.16 41.11
CA ARG A 1010 8.71 -7.04 41.95
C ARG A 1010 7.66 -6.09 41.34
N THR A 1011 6.45 -6.10 41.88
CA THR A 1011 5.40 -5.12 41.55
C THR A 1011 5.22 -4.09 42.67
N VAL A 1012 4.54 -2.97 42.40
CA VAL A 1012 4.18 -1.98 43.44
C VAL A 1012 3.06 -2.53 44.32
N ASN A 1013 2.00 -3.05 43.72
CA ASN A 1013 0.87 -3.66 44.39
C ASN A 1013 0.87 -5.18 44.17
N ASN A 1014 1.11 -5.93 45.22
CA ASN A 1014 1.15 -7.40 45.19
C ASN A 1014 -0.25 -8.06 45.16
N LYS A 1015 -1.32 -7.28 45.00
CA LYS A 1015 -2.70 -7.76 44.90
C LYS A 1015 -3.35 -7.52 43.54
N LEU A 1016 -2.70 -6.73 42.69
CA LEU A 1016 -3.17 -6.46 41.34
C LEU A 1016 -2.36 -7.29 40.36
N ALA A 1017 -3.05 -7.94 39.42
CA ALA A 1017 -2.43 -8.73 38.39
C ALA A 1017 -1.92 -7.88 37.25
N LEU A 1018 -0.88 -8.35 36.57
CA LEU A 1018 -0.40 -7.85 35.29
C LEU A 1018 -1.15 -8.55 34.14
N ASP A 1019 -1.18 -7.90 32.98
CA ASP A 1019 -1.85 -8.41 31.77
C ASP A 1019 -0.87 -8.88 30.68
N LYS A 1020 0.45 -8.85 30.95
CA LYS A 1020 1.50 -9.27 30.01
C LYS A 1020 2.72 -9.79 30.76
N ASP A 1021 3.48 -10.68 30.10
CA ASP A 1021 4.65 -11.39 30.64
C ASP A 1021 5.66 -10.41 31.28
N PHE A 1022 6.18 -10.71 32.47
CA PHE A 1022 7.20 -9.88 33.12
C PHE A 1022 8.50 -9.82 32.30
N LEU A 1023 8.96 -10.96 31.78
CA LEU A 1023 10.06 -11.05 30.81
C LEU A 1023 9.73 -11.99 29.66
N SER A 1024 10.00 -11.54 28.43
CA SER A 1024 9.77 -12.31 27.21
C SER A 1024 11.02 -12.40 26.33
N LEU A 1025 11.31 -13.61 25.83
CA LEU A 1025 12.28 -13.90 24.77
C LEU A 1025 11.57 -14.65 23.64
N ASP A 1026 11.41 -14.04 22.47
CA ASP A 1026 10.44 -14.51 21.46
C ASP A 1026 11.04 -15.29 20.27
N ARG A 1027 12.32 -15.08 19.93
CA ARG A 1027 12.96 -15.61 18.70
C ARG A 1027 14.27 -16.36 18.95
N GLY A 1028 14.43 -16.95 20.13
CA GLY A 1028 15.55 -17.86 20.39
C GLY A 1028 16.93 -17.17 20.52
N GLY A 1029 16.99 -15.98 21.08
CA GLY A 1029 18.25 -15.34 21.51
C GLY A 1029 18.92 -16.04 22.71
N ASN A 1030 19.94 -15.40 23.28
CA ASN A 1030 20.66 -15.90 24.46
C ASN A 1030 20.17 -15.21 25.74
N LEU A 1031 20.00 -15.95 26.83
CA LEU A 1031 19.55 -15.40 28.11
C LEU A 1031 20.37 -15.99 29.24
N THR A 1032 20.97 -15.15 30.09
CA THR A 1032 21.65 -15.57 31.31
C THR A 1032 21.07 -14.80 32.49
N ILE A 1033 20.52 -15.49 33.48
CA ILE A 1033 20.03 -14.91 34.73
C ILE A 1033 20.80 -15.55 35.90
N ARG A 1034 21.50 -14.76 36.70
CA ARG A 1034 22.27 -15.25 37.86
C ARG A 1034 21.95 -14.50 39.13
N SER A 1035 21.82 -15.25 40.23
CA SER A 1035 21.66 -14.70 41.58
C SER A 1035 20.54 -13.64 41.68
N ALA A 1036 19.45 -13.86 40.94
CA ALA A 1036 18.33 -12.93 40.84
C ALA A 1036 17.09 -13.44 41.61
N SER A 1037 16.18 -12.53 41.98
CA SER A 1037 14.93 -12.91 42.66
C SER A 1037 13.70 -12.30 42.01
N ILE A 1038 12.65 -13.10 41.84
CA ILE A 1038 11.32 -12.69 41.36
C ILE A 1038 10.33 -13.01 42.47
N GLN A 1039 9.60 -12.00 42.97
CA GLN A 1039 8.76 -12.17 44.15
C GLN A 1039 7.43 -11.43 44.03
N ASN A 1040 6.34 -12.10 44.46
CA ASN A 1040 5.00 -11.49 44.61
C ASN A 1040 4.45 -10.88 43.31
N VAL A 1041 4.60 -11.59 42.18
CA VAL A 1041 4.06 -11.17 40.89
C VAL A 1041 2.76 -11.92 40.63
N LEU A 1042 1.67 -11.18 40.41
CA LEU A 1042 0.38 -11.73 39.99
C LEU A 1042 0.20 -11.46 38.49
N GLU A 1043 -0.26 -12.44 37.72
CA GLU A 1043 -0.53 -12.36 36.29
C GLU A 1043 -1.93 -12.90 35.98
N ASN A 1044 -2.65 -12.29 35.04
CA ASN A 1044 -3.99 -12.75 34.68
C ASN A 1044 -3.96 -13.97 33.76
N TYR A 1045 -3.17 -13.93 32.68
CA TYR A 1045 -3.27 -14.90 31.58
C TYR A 1045 -1.93 -15.54 31.15
N ARG A 1046 -0.82 -14.90 31.50
CA ARG A 1046 0.50 -15.15 30.90
C ARG A 1046 1.53 -15.64 31.93
N PRO A 1047 2.57 -16.36 31.49
CA PRO A 1047 3.69 -16.71 32.35
C PRO A 1047 4.46 -15.47 32.79
N VAL A 1048 5.09 -15.54 33.96
CA VAL A 1048 5.97 -14.46 34.44
C VAL A 1048 7.24 -14.40 33.58
N LEU A 1049 7.79 -15.57 33.20
CA LEU A 1049 8.90 -15.68 32.26
C LEU A 1049 8.48 -16.51 31.04
N TYR A 1050 8.44 -15.89 29.87
CA TYR A 1050 8.21 -16.57 28.59
C TYR A 1050 9.52 -16.66 27.79
N ILE A 1051 9.98 -17.87 27.51
CA ILE A 1051 11.30 -18.11 26.89
C ILE A 1051 11.13 -19.07 25.72
N VAL A 1052 11.32 -18.55 24.52
CA VAL A 1052 11.41 -19.33 23.28
C VAL A 1052 12.86 -19.76 23.06
N VAL A 1053 13.07 -21.05 22.82
CA VAL A 1053 14.37 -21.70 22.65
C VAL A 1053 14.46 -22.37 21.29
N SER A 1054 15.53 -22.07 20.55
CA SER A 1054 15.83 -22.57 19.20
C SER A 1054 17.29 -23.00 19.09
N GLU A 1055 17.71 -23.48 17.92
CA GLU A 1055 19.04 -24.09 17.68
C GLU A 1055 20.23 -23.21 18.07
N LYS A 1056 20.08 -21.88 18.02
CA LYS A 1056 21.13 -20.91 18.39
C LYS A 1056 21.05 -20.42 19.84
N SER A 1057 20.04 -20.84 20.59
CA SER A 1057 19.77 -20.34 21.93
C SER A 1057 20.63 -21.03 22.99
N ASN A 1058 21.17 -20.22 23.89
CA ASN A 1058 21.78 -20.65 25.15
C ASN A 1058 21.11 -19.90 26.31
N VAL A 1059 20.31 -20.62 27.09
CA VAL A 1059 19.55 -20.09 28.22
C VAL A 1059 20.11 -20.67 29.53
N ILE A 1060 20.55 -19.80 30.43
CA ILE A 1060 21.14 -20.17 31.72
C ILE A 1060 20.41 -19.43 32.84
N LEU A 1061 19.78 -20.15 33.76
CA LEU A 1061 19.26 -19.63 35.01
C LEU A 1061 20.05 -20.27 36.14
N GLN A 1062 20.77 -19.48 36.93
CA GLN A 1062 21.60 -19.96 38.02
C GLN A 1062 21.30 -19.22 39.32
N GLN A 1063 21.06 -19.94 40.42
CA GLN A 1063 20.74 -19.35 41.73
C GLN A 1063 19.57 -18.35 41.67
N VAL A 1064 18.58 -18.62 40.81
CA VAL A 1064 17.39 -17.77 40.67
C VAL A 1064 16.34 -18.21 41.68
N ASN A 1065 15.80 -17.26 42.44
CA ASN A 1065 14.74 -17.51 43.43
C ASN A 1065 13.41 -16.91 42.95
N ILE A 1066 12.43 -17.76 42.64
CA ILE A 1066 11.09 -17.38 42.20
C ILE A 1066 10.08 -17.82 43.26
N THR A 1067 9.46 -16.85 43.94
CA THR A 1067 8.57 -17.14 45.06
C THR A 1067 7.29 -16.34 45.03
N SER A 1068 6.18 -17.00 45.41
CA SER A 1068 4.88 -16.36 45.60
C SER A 1068 4.37 -15.66 44.34
N CYS A 1069 4.60 -16.24 43.16
CA CYS A 1069 4.00 -15.79 41.91
C CYS A 1069 2.71 -16.57 41.64
N GLU A 1070 1.67 -15.88 41.15
CA GLU A 1070 0.34 -16.49 40.88
C GLU A 1070 -0.18 -16.12 39.49
N ILE A 1071 -0.77 -17.09 38.79
CA ILE A 1071 -1.42 -16.94 37.48
C ILE A 1071 -2.88 -17.42 37.58
N PHE A 1072 -3.85 -16.57 37.23
CA PHE A 1072 -5.29 -16.78 37.49
C PHE A 1072 -6.09 -17.55 36.41
N GLU A 1073 -5.80 -17.32 35.13
CA GLU A 1073 -6.40 -18.03 33.98
C GLU A 1073 -5.29 -18.67 33.14
N SER A 1074 -4.54 -19.54 33.80
CA SER A 1074 -3.32 -20.05 33.22
C SER A 1074 -3.54 -20.99 32.03
N SER A 1075 -2.80 -20.74 30.96
CA SER A 1075 -2.48 -21.73 29.92
C SER A 1075 -1.04 -22.24 30.04
N SER A 1076 -0.32 -21.84 31.11
CA SER A 1076 1.12 -22.02 31.27
C SER A 1076 1.58 -22.18 32.74
N GLY A 1077 2.89 -22.21 32.99
CA GLY A 1077 3.46 -22.11 34.34
C GLY A 1077 4.10 -20.76 34.60
N VAL A 1078 4.63 -20.53 35.81
CA VAL A 1078 5.36 -19.28 36.13
C VAL A 1078 6.54 -19.04 35.18
N ILE A 1079 7.23 -20.12 34.79
CA ILE A 1079 8.15 -20.13 33.64
C ILE A 1079 7.54 -21.00 32.54
N HIS A 1080 7.53 -20.47 31.32
CA HIS A 1080 7.21 -21.20 30.10
C HIS A 1080 8.44 -21.27 29.20
N LEU A 1081 8.97 -22.49 29.00
CA LEU A 1081 9.98 -22.78 28.00
C LEU A 1081 9.28 -23.33 26.76
N GLN A 1082 9.21 -22.56 25.68
CA GLN A 1082 8.77 -23.05 24.38
C GLN A 1082 10.00 -23.52 23.61
N TYR A 1083 10.20 -24.84 23.54
CA TYR A 1083 11.42 -25.47 23.09
C TYR A 1083 11.25 -26.07 21.69
N TYR A 1084 11.88 -25.46 20.69
CA TYR A 1084 11.93 -25.97 19.32
C TYR A 1084 13.01 -27.06 19.16
N THR A 1085 13.41 -27.38 17.93
CA THR A 1085 14.22 -28.56 17.57
C THR A 1085 15.70 -28.53 17.97
N GLY A 1086 16.17 -27.49 18.67
CA GLY A 1086 17.55 -27.38 19.16
C GLY A 1086 17.74 -26.25 20.19
N GLY A 1087 18.97 -26.08 20.68
CA GLY A 1087 19.36 -25.10 21.71
C GLY A 1087 19.69 -25.72 23.06
N THR A 1088 20.14 -24.92 24.03
CA THR A 1088 20.48 -25.40 25.38
C THR A 1088 19.80 -24.56 26.46
N VAL A 1089 19.25 -25.24 27.47
CA VAL A 1089 18.66 -24.61 28.66
C VAL A 1089 19.25 -25.25 29.92
N THR A 1090 19.81 -24.45 30.81
CA THR A 1090 20.37 -24.90 32.09
C THR A 1090 19.74 -24.14 33.24
N LEU A 1091 19.11 -24.86 34.16
CA LEU A 1091 18.62 -24.36 35.45
C LEU A 1091 19.48 -24.99 36.56
N ASP A 1092 20.28 -24.19 37.25
CA ASP A 1092 21.23 -24.65 38.28
C ASP A 1092 21.00 -23.92 39.62
N GLN A 1093 20.80 -24.66 40.70
CA GLN A 1093 20.60 -24.12 42.06
C GLN A 1093 19.41 -23.14 42.18
N CYS A 1094 18.39 -23.27 41.32
CA CYS A 1094 17.19 -22.40 41.37
C CYS A 1094 16.19 -22.85 42.45
N GLN A 1095 15.46 -21.89 43.02
CA GLN A 1095 14.43 -22.13 44.05
C GLN A 1095 13.08 -21.64 43.56
N PHE A 1096 12.08 -22.52 43.56
CA PHE A 1096 10.70 -22.24 43.19
C PHE A 1096 9.81 -22.51 44.40
N ARG A 1097 9.26 -21.46 45.03
CA ARG A 1097 8.49 -21.61 46.28
C ARG A 1097 7.11 -20.95 46.20
N TYR A 1098 6.09 -21.63 46.69
CA TYR A 1098 4.75 -21.04 46.88
C TYR A 1098 4.14 -20.43 45.62
N ASN A 1099 4.48 -20.95 44.43
CA ASN A 1099 3.93 -20.45 43.17
C ASN A 1099 2.61 -21.16 42.84
N ILE A 1100 1.68 -20.43 42.21
CA ILE A 1100 0.31 -20.90 41.92
C ILE A 1100 0.00 -20.63 40.44
N ALA A 1101 -0.42 -21.63 39.68
CA ALA A 1101 -0.90 -21.45 38.31
C ALA A 1101 -2.16 -22.27 38.11
N VAL A 1102 -3.32 -21.61 38.24
CA VAL A 1102 -4.63 -22.25 38.24
C VAL A 1102 -5.57 -21.54 37.27
N THR A 1103 -6.68 -22.17 36.92
CA THR A 1103 -7.70 -21.69 35.99
C THR A 1103 -9.07 -22.06 36.56
N TYR A 1104 -9.89 -21.05 36.86
CA TYR A 1104 -11.16 -21.20 37.58
C TYR A 1104 -12.17 -22.17 36.94
N MET A 1105 -12.12 -22.35 35.61
CA MET A 1105 -12.95 -23.32 34.86
C MET A 1105 -12.11 -24.19 33.92
N TYR A 1106 -11.13 -24.89 34.48
CA TYR A 1106 -10.27 -25.74 33.67
C TYR A 1106 -11.02 -26.95 33.08
N GLU A 1107 -11.18 -26.99 31.75
CA GLU A 1107 -11.93 -28.04 31.03
C GLU A 1107 -11.11 -29.30 30.68
N GLY A 1108 -9.83 -29.38 31.06
CA GLY A 1108 -9.03 -30.61 30.87
C GLY A 1108 -8.17 -30.68 29.61
N TYR A 1109 -8.18 -29.67 28.73
CA TYR A 1109 -7.61 -29.81 27.38
C TYR A 1109 -6.09 -29.50 27.25
N LYS A 1110 -5.43 -28.86 28.22
CA LYS A 1110 -4.00 -28.47 28.13
C LYS A 1110 -3.27 -28.56 29.48
N PRO A 1111 -2.24 -29.41 29.64
CA PRO A 1111 -1.51 -29.52 30.90
C PRO A 1111 -0.59 -28.31 31.12
N PHE A 1112 -0.65 -27.71 32.31
CA PHE A 1112 0.28 -26.67 32.76
C PHE A 1112 0.71 -26.88 34.22
N ALA A 1113 1.85 -26.28 34.59
CA ALA A 1113 2.56 -26.50 35.85
C ALA A 1113 2.48 -25.30 36.80
N GLY A 1114 2.57 -25.55 38.11
CA GLY A 1114 2.65 -24.46 39.10
C GLY A 1114 3.95 -23.64 39.07
N ALA A 1115 5.05 -24.18 38.52
CA ALA A 1115 6.33 -23.47 38.44
C ALA A 1115 6.96 -23.47 37.03
N LEU A 1116 7.18 -24.64 36.40
CA LEU A 1116 7.88 -24.75 35.13
C LEU A 1116 7.10 -25.57 34.10
N LEU A 1117 6.69 -24.94 32.99
CA LEU A 1117 6.16 -25.62 31.81
C LEU A 1117 7.24 -25.70 30.72
N ILE A 1118 7.53 -26.90 30.26
CA ILE A 1118 8.38 -27.17 29.10
C ILE A 1118 7.48 -27.66 27.98
N GLN A 1119 7.36 -26.87 26.91
CA GLN A 1119 6.53 -27.20 25.76
C GLN A 1119 7.42 -27.47 24.55
N LEU A 1120 7.47 -28.72 24.11
CA LEU A 1120 8.14 -29.13 22.88
C LEU A 1120 7.27 -28.74 21.68
N CYS A 1121 7.83 -28.01 20.73
CA CYS A 1121 7.10 -27.53 19.56
C CYS A 1121 7.84 -27.84 18.24
N GLU A 1122 7.05 -28.09 17.19
CA GLU A 1122 7.46 -27.96 15.79
C GLU A 1122 7.17 -26.52 15.34
N SER A 1123 8.03 -25.94 14.50
CA SER A 1123 7.82 -24.56 14.00
C SER A 1123 8.65 -24.23 12.77
N SER A 1124 8.10 -23.37 11.92
CA SER A 1124 8.79 -22.70 10.81
C SER A 1124 9.91 -21.75 11.25
N LEU A 1125 9.94 -21.38 12.55
CA LEU A 1125 11.00 -20.57 13.15
C LEU A 1125 12.31 -21.35 13.34
N SER A 1126 12.25 -22.68 13.28
CA SER A 1126 13.44 -23.52 13.35
C SER A 1126 14.17 -23.52 12.02
N SER A 1127 15.50 -23.40 12.10
CA SER A 1127 16.40 -23.47 10.95
C SER A 1127 16.39 -24.84 10.24
N SER A 1128 15.89 -25.89 10.90
CA SER A 1128 15.74 -27.23 10.33
C SER A 1128 14.39 -27.47 9.64
N TYR A 1129 13.49 -26.47 9.62
CA TYR A 1129 12.22 -26.54 8.91
C TYR A 1129 12.41 -26.40 7.39
N ARG A 1130 12.02 -27.43 6.62
CA ARG A 1130 12.04 -27.40 5.14
C ARG A 1130 10.62 -27.31 4.59
N SER A 1131 10.32 -26.20 3.92
CA SER A 1131 9.04 -26.03 3.21
C SER A 1131 8.87 -27.14 2.16
N GLY A 1132 7.88 -28.02 2.34
CA GLY A 1132 7.52 -29.07 1.41
C GLY A 1132 7.89 -30.50 1.81
N SER A 1133 8.54 -30.71 2.97
CA SER A 1133 8.70 -32.05 3.56
C SER A 1133 8.02 -32.10 4.92
N GLU A 1134 7.02 -32.98 5.10
CA GLU A 1134 6.29 -33.19 6.37
C GLU A 1134 7.17 -33.78 7.51
N GLN A 1135 8.49 -33.64 7.43
CA GLN A 1135 9.44 -34.12 8.44
C GLN A 1135 10.49 -33.04 8.71
N GLN A 1136 10.50 -32.56 9.96
CA GLN A 1136 11.51 -31.65 10.49
C GLN A 1136 12.70 -32.47 11.00
N GLN A 1137 13.94 -32.14 10.60
CA GLN A 1137 15.12 -32.83 11.13
C GLN A 1137 15.41 -32.32 12.54
N LEU A 1138 15.35 -33.22 13.53
CA LEU A 1138 15.83 -32.94 14.88
C LEU A 1138 17.34 -32.68 14.85
N GLU A 1139 17.78 -31.56 15.43
CA GLU A 1139 19.19 -31.39 15.72
C GLU A 1139 19.53 -32.05 17.06
N SER A 1140 20.72 -32.68 17.14
CA SER A 1140 21.24 -33.26 18.39
C SER A 1140 21.63 -32.20 19.44
N SER A 1141 21.27 -30.94 19.24
CA SER A 1141 21.65 -29.81 20.09
C SER A 1141 20.65 -29.56 21.23
N ARG A 1142 19.40 -30.04 21.13
CA ARG A 1142 18.36 -29.85 22.16
C ARG A 1142 18.80 -30.46 23.49
N MET A 1143 18.93 -29.64 24.53
CA MET A 1143 19.35 -30.10 25.86
C MET A 1143 18.72 -29.27 26.97
N LEU A 1144 18.07 -29.93 27.93
CA LEU A 1144 17.62 -29.31 29.18
C LEU A 1144 18.36 -29.92 30.38
N ILE A 1145 19.03 -29.08 31.17
CA ILE A 1145 19.74 -29.49 32.38
C ILE A 1145 19.05 -28.85 33.59
N LEU A 1146 18.58 -29.69 34.52
CA LEU A 1146 18.07 -29.28 35.83
C LEU A 1146 19.02 -29.80 36.91
N ASN A 1147 19.76 -28.92 37.58
CA ASN A 1147 20.75 -29.29 38.58
C ASN A 1147 20.49 -28.58 39.91
N ASN A 1148 20.39 -29.34 41.01
CA ASN A 1148 20.21 -28.80 42.37
C ASN A 1148 19.04 -27.79 42.54
N CYS A 1149 17.99 -27.89 41.71
CA CYS A 1149 16.82 -27.04 41.83
C CYS A 1149 15.85 -27.56 42.90
N SER A 1150 15.19 -26.64 43.62
CA SER A 1150 14.20 -26.97 44.66
C SER A 1150 12.83 -26.44 44.27
N PHE A 1151 11.81 -27.31 44.27
CA PHE A 1151 10.41 -26.96 44.03
C PHE A 1151 9.59 -27.24 45.29
N ASP A 1152 9.23 -26.19 46.03
CA ASP A 1152 8.59 -26.28 47.34
C ASP A 1152 7.19 -25.62 47.32
N ASN A 1153 6.14 -26.37 47.64
CA ASN A 1153 4.76 -25.88 47.74
C ASN A 1153 4.24 -25.11 46.50
N ASN A 1154 4.53 -25.60 45.29
CA ASN A 1154 3.98 -25.04 44.05
C ASN A 1154 2.67 -25.76 43.66
N ILE A 1155 1.66 -25.03 43.19
CA ILE A 1155 0.31 -25.53 42.87
C ILE A 1155 0.03 -25.28 41.39
N GLY A 1156 -0.36 -26.32 40.65
CA GLY A 1156 -0.84 -26.20 39.26
C GLY A 1156 -1.99 -27.17 38.97
N ASP A 1157 -2.93 -26.79 38.11
CA ASP A 1157 -4.18 -27.55 37.89
C ASP A 1157 -4.00 -28.94 37.26
N CYS A 1158 -2.91 -29.17 36.51
CA CYS A 1158 -2.69 -30.42 35.78
C CYS A 1158 -1.38 -31.16 36.07
N GLY A 1159 -0.31 -30.46 36.46
CA GLY A 1159 1.00 -31.08 36.58
C GLY A 1159 1.90 -30.42 37.62
N GLY A 1160 1.61 -30.66 38.90
CA GLY A 1160 2.49 -30.40 40.03
C GLY A 1160 3.33 -29.11 39.92
N ALA A 1161 4.63 -29.21 40.22
CA ALA A 1161 5.56 -28.09 40.06
C ALA A 1161 6.16 -27.98 38.65
N VAL A 1162 6.33 -29.10 37.94
CA VAL A 1162 6.97 -29.16 36.62
C VAL A 1162 6.12 -30.00 35.67
N THR A 1163 5.89 -29.50 34.45
CA THR A 1163 5.17 -30.20 33.39
C THR A 1163 5.96 -30.16 32.10
N VAL A 1164 6.03 -31.28 31.40
CA VAL A 1164 6.53 -31.37 30.02
C VAL A 1164 5.34 -31.70 29.11
N SER A 1165 5.17 -30.94 28.03
CA SER A 1165 4.11 -31.12 27.05
C SER A 1165 4.66 -31.06 25.63
N GLY A 1166 3.99 -31.69 24.67
CA GLY A 1166 4.43 -31.76 23.28
C GLY A 1166 3.52 -32.67 22.45
N THR A 1167 3.74 -32.70 21.13
CA THR A 1167 3.06 -33.67 20.28
C THR A 1167 3.51 -35.09 20.63
N ARG A 1168 2.68 -36.09 20.31
CA ARG A 1168 3.03 -37.50 20.54
C ARG A 1168 4.38 -37.85 19.89
N THR A 1169 4.66 -37.32 18.70
CA THR A 1169 5.93 -37.53 17.99
C THR A 1169 7.10 -37.01 18.79
N LEU A 1170 7.07 -35.73 19.19
CA LEU A 1170 8.15 -35.10 19.95
C LEU A 1170 8.37 -35.73 21.34
N LEU A 1171 7.29 -36.18 21.99
CA LEU A 1171 7.35 -36.85 23.30
C LEU A 1171 7.77 -38.33 23.22
N GLN A 1172 7.67 -38.97 22.05
CA GLN A 1172 8.09 -40.36 21.84
C GLN A 1172 9.54 -40.47 21.33
N GLU A 1173 10.08 -39.37 20.79
CA GLU A 1173 11.45 -39.28 20.26
C GLU A 1173 12.51 -38.95 21.33
N GLU A 1174 12.10 -38.46 22.52
CA GLU A 1174 12.88 -38.38 23.76
C GLU A 1174 12.60 -39.56 24.70
#